data_AF-A1T077-F1
#
_entry.id   AF-A1T077-F1
#
_cell.length_a   1.000
_cell.length_b   1.000
_cell.length_c   1.000
_cell.angle_alpha   90.00
_cell.angle_beta   90.00
_cell.angle_gamma   90.00
#
_symmetry.space_group_name_H-M   'P 1'
#
loop_
_entity.id
_entity.type
_entity.pdbx_description
1 polymer ?
#
loop_
_entity_poly.entity_id
_entity_poly.type
_entity_poly.pdbx_seq_one_letter_code
_entity_poly.pdbx_strand_id
1 'polypeptide(L)'
;MSHIEQQEFCQSVRLKFSSFFEYKFVLDIGCLDINGNNNAFFSGCNYLGLDVAQGRNVDIITPGHELGMPDATFDTIVSTECFEHDQFYEKTIKNIYRMLKPGGLFLFTCATTGRPEHGTKRTTPDDAPLLQSFEGWSDYYKNLEEDDIKAIFDDFDSLFNEYCFSTNDKTKDLYFWGFKSGEYEPRSDYSFIINPENNAKNILEIKNSQEETLEILKKQTEEKVQYENKINSLESKHVIELEQLNSTLHDSQIELEQLNSKLHDSQIELLTIKKSITYRLTSPIRNFKHLLLRAYHSNKVNRVIRLSQLFYQNPKIALKAIQFVKKFGIKQTAKRLISASSLFIHAPVRHINIRDYEKIYILTTPHCTSLAKRIESSLAKISFESEVIFEKPKSGYQDTLYFVICPQMFTELPELYISYQLEQSVSSRWFTPEYFSILENSYAIFDYAENNINFLQENGLHYQQMFYMPVGYHKDLKSRIDEDYQYDVIFYGDINNARRKKYIEELSRNFNVKVIRDLFGEELYSEIAKAKVVVNIHYYENALLETTRIYESLSLNKLVISETSSDIEQHQDIKQCVDFVDIDDIEAMIARISYWIGDTENIKDKVTENISYLQSISDMFEFYFMRFMLSKDCITFDEFYELASKNIHFDTNFVCLGLPESTGRKVGFDCDNKYGIQYVPGLRHDLGWIGCGLSYKFIIRKAKEQNFETITICEDDVEFKTDFESRYQNIKNYLDGLENNSWDLFSGLIADFNSNTKVDKIQEYKEEEFIYIDKMTSTVLNVYSNAFFDKLLGWNDTNHDAETNTIDRYIENNGCKVITTPEYLVGHKEEMHSTLWGFNNSTYSEMIKQSSEKLNQKKDLFLQAK
;
A
#
# COMPACT_ATOMS: atom_id res chain seq x y z
N MET A 1 22.23 2.96 21.00
CA MET A 1 22.59 1.86 20.06
C MET A 1 23.07 0.65 20.85
N SER A 2 22.56 -0.56 20.60
CA SER A 2 23.00 -1.77 21.29
C SER A 2 24.32 -2.29 20.72
N HIS A 3 25.23 -2.74 21.59
CA HIS A 3 26.52 -3.34 21.18
C HIS A 3 26.83 -4.58 22.03
N ILE A 4 27.76 -5.41 21.55
CA ILE A 4 27.96 -6.77 22.09
C ILE A 4 28.38 -6.74 23.57
N GLU A 5 29.21 -5.78 23.99
CA GLU A 5 29.67 -5.67 25.37
C GLU A 5 28.53 -5.29 26.33
N GLN A 6 27.64 -4.39 25.92
CA GLN A 6 26.42 -4.05 26.66
C GLN A 6 25.48 -5.25 26.77
N GLN A 7 25.30 -6.00 25.68
CA GLN A 7 24.49 -7.22 25.68
C GLN A 7 25.08 -8.31 26.58
N GLU A 8 26.41 -8.49 26.56
CA GLU A 8 27.12 -9.42 27.43
C GLU A 8 26.95 -9.04 28.91
N PHE A 9 27.01 -7.76 29.25
CA PHE A 9 26.71 -7.29 30.60
C PHE A 9 25.27 -7.64 31.00
N CYS A 10 24.26 -7.25 30.21
CA CYS A 10 22.85 -7.57 30.49
C CYS A 10 22.63 -9.08 30.62
N GLN A 11 23.24 -9.88 29.75
CA GLN A 11 23.20 -11.34 29.82
C GLN A 11 23.87 -11.89 31.08
N SER A 12 24.98 -11.30 31.54
CA SER A 12 25.65 -11.70 32.78
C SER A 12 24.77 -11.44 34.01
N VAL A 13 24.08 -10.28 34.04
CA VAL A 13 23.14 -9.92 35.11
C VAL A 13 21.95 -10.89 35.08
N ARG A 14 21.41 -11.20 33.89
CA ARG A 14 20.35 -12.20 33.72
C ARG A 14 20.76 -13.58 34.21
N LEU A 15 21.96 -14.05 33.88
CA LEU A 15 22.45 -15.35 34.33
C LEU A 15 22.63 -15.39 35.85
N LYS A 16 23.04 -14.27 36.46
CA LYS A 16 23.21 -14.15 37.91
C LYS A 16 21.87 -14.03 38.66
N PHE A 17 20.88 -13.36 38.08
CA PHE A 17 19.60 -13.00 38.72
C PHE A 17 18.38 -13.36 37.86
N SER A 18 18.35 -14.59 37.34
CA SER A 18 17.39 -15.04 36.32
C SER A 18 15.92 -14.83 36.69
N SER A 19 15.58 -14.91 37.97
CA SER A 19 14.21 -14.69 38.45
C SER A 19 13.67 -13.28 38.17
N PHE A 20 14.52 -12.27 37.96
CA PHE A 20 14.11 -10.91 37.61
C PHE A 20 13.93 -10.69 36.10
N PHE A 21 14.19 -11.73 35.30
CA PHE A 21 14.04 -11.72 33.84
C PHE A 21 12.89 -12.61 33.34
N GLU A 22 12.16 -13.26 34.26
CA GLU A 22 11.06 -14.17 33.91
C GLU A 22 9.78 -13.80 34.68
N TYR A 23 8.66 -13.68 33.95
CA TYR A 23 7.33 -13.42 34.51
C TYR A 23 7.25 -12.18 35.43
N LYS A 24 7.93 -11.10 35.05
CA LYS A 24 7.99 -9.81 35.77
C LYS A 24 7.26 -8.69 35.04
N PHE A 25 6.99 -7.60 35.75
CA PHE A 25 6.62 -6.34 35.11
C PHE A 25 7.87 -5.46 34.95
N VAL A 26 8.21 -5.17 33.69
CA VAL A 26 9.48 -4.58 33.28
C VAL A 26 9.24 -3.26 32.57
N LEU A 27 10.05 -2.26 32.91
CA LEU A 27 10.13 -1.00 32.18
C LEU A 27 11.53 -0.89 31.53
N ASP A 28 11.57 -0.58 30.24
CA ASP A 28 12.78 -0.28 29.49
C ASP A 28 12.77 1.21 29.08
N ILE A 29 13.75 1.98 29.54
CA ILE A 29 13.85 3.43 29.29
C ILE A 29 14.94 3.68 28.23
N GLY A 30 14.58 4.42 27.18
CA GLY A 30 15.44 4.58 26.00
C GLY A 30 15.41 3.32 25.12
N CYS A 31 14.21 2.77 24.91
CA CYS A 31 13.99 1.42 24.42
C CYS A 31 14.01 1.25 22.89
N LEU A 32 14.20 2.34 22.13
CA LEU A 32 14.17 2.30 20.66
C LEU A 32 15.09 1.21 20.10
N ASP A 33 14.50 0.30 19.31
CA ASP A 33 15.26 -0.75 18.64
C ASP A 33 15.93 -0.22 17.36
N ILE A 34 17.22 0.09 17.47
CA ILE A 34 18.07 0.47 16.33
C ILE A 34 18.77 -0.76 15.73
N ASN A 35 19.34 -1.63 16.58
CA ASN A 35 20.15 -2.78 16.18
C ASN A 35 20.13 -3.91 17.23
N GLY A 36 19.05 -4.02 17.98
CA GLY A 36 18.89 -4.90 19.14
C GLY A 36 18.21 -4.17 20.29
N ASN A 37 17.41 -4.91 21.07
CA ASN A 37 16.64 -4.36 22.19
C ASN A 37 16.73 -5.27 23.43
N ASN A 38 16.37 -4.72 24.59
CA ASN A 38 16.47 -5.43 25.87
C ASN A 38 15.38 -6.50 26.06
N ASN A 39 14.30 -6.48 25.28
CA ASN A 39 13.19 -7.43 25.40
C ASN A 39 13.64 -8.87 25.17
N ALA A 40 14.68 -9.09 24.33
CA ALA A 40 15.28 -10.40 24.10
C ALA A 40 15.83 -11.08 25.38
N PHE A 41 16.12 -10.31 26.44
CA PHE A 41 16.57 -10.86 27.72
C PHE A 41 15.42 -11.35 28.62
N PHE A 42 14.18 -10.99 28.33
CA PHE A 42 13.02 -11.27 29.18
C PHE A 42 12.12 -12.37 28.60
N SER A 43 11.54 -13.20 29.47
CA SER A 43 10.66 -14.30 29.06
C SER A 43 9.37 -14.32 29.87
N GLY A 44 8.22 -14.24 29.20
CA GLY A 44 6.91 -14.22 29.86
C GLY A 44 6.64 -12.98 30.73
N CYS A 45 7.44 -11.93 30.58
CA CYS A 45 7.27 -10.65 31.29
C CYS A 45 6.21 -9.77 30.61
N ASN A 46 5.55 -8.93 31.41
CA ASN A 46 4.89 -7.75 30.90
C ASN A 46 5.98 -6.70 30.68
N TYR A 47 6.33 -6.42 29.42
CA TYR A 47 7.42 -5.51 29.05
C TYR A 47 6.81 -4.23 28.50
N LEU A 48 7.26 -3.08 29.02
CA LEU A 48 6.88 -1.76 28.50
C LEU A 48 8.14 -0.99 28.09
N GLY A 49 8.19 -0.62 26.82
CA GLY A 49 9.20 0.28 26.28
C GLY A 49 8.78 1.75 26.42
N LEU A 50 9.66 2.59 26.97
CA LEU A 50 9.51 4.02 27.03
C LEU A 50 10.60 4.71 26.20
N ASP A 51 10.18 5.66 25.37
CA ASP A 51 11.08 6.58 24.68
C ASP A 51 10.38 7.93 24.46
N VAL A 52 11.08 8.93 23.94
CA VAL A 52 10.54 10.29 23.80
C VAL A 52 9.80 10.55 22.50
N ALA A 53 9.88 9.63 21.55
CA ALA A 53 9.12 9.67 20.31
C ALA A 53 8.72 8.24 19.86
N GLN A 54 7.79 8.14 18.92
CA GLN A 54 7.35 6.86 18.38
C GLN A 54 8.49 6.15 17.65
N GLY A 55 8.67 4.86 17.92
CA GLY A 55 9.64 4.02 17.23
C GLY A 55 9.42 2.53 17.48
N ARG A 56 10.31 1.69 16.93
CA ARG A 56 10.30 0.23 17.16
C ARG A 56 10.59 -0.04 18.64
N ASN A 57 9.83 -0.96 19.26
CA ASN A 57 9.91 -1.32 20.68
C ASN A 57 9.43 -0.24 21.68
N VAL A 58 8.81 0.86 21.22
CA VAL A 58 8.28 1.95 22.07
C VAL A 58 6.77 1.79 22.29
N ASP A 59 6.35 1.62 23.56
CA ASP A 59 4.95 1.53 23.98
C ASP A 59 4.42 2.83 24.60
N ILE A 60 5.29 3.61 25.26
CA ILE A 60 4.95 4.86 25.95
C ILE A 60 5.85 5.99 25.43
N ILE A 61 5.23 7.06 24.93
CA ILE A 61 5.93 8.25 24.43
C ILE A 61 5.92 9.34 25.52
N THR A 62 7.00 9.45 26.29
CA THR A 62 7.21 10.51 27.29
C THR A 62 8.67 10.51 27.77
N PRO A 63 9.25 11.66 28.19
CA PRO A 63 10.55 11.66 28.87
C PRO A 63 10.54 10.84 30.16
N GLY A 64 11.64 10.12 30.45
CA GLY A 64 11.70 9.19 31.60
C GLY A 64 11.45 9.85 32.96
N HIS A 65 11.87 11.11 33.14
CA HIS A 65 11.60 11.89 34.35
C HIS A 65 10.16 12.40 34.47
N GLU A 66 9.36 12.32 33.40
CA GLU A 66 7.94 12.73 33.38
C GLU A 66 6.97 11.55 33.50
N LEU A 67 7.46 10.30 33.40
CA LEU A 67 6.60 9.12 33.52
C LEU A 67 5.93 9.09 34.91
N GLY A 68 4.61 9.30 34.91
CA GLY A 68 3.77 9.41 36.11
C GLY A 68 3.19 8.10 36.65
N MET A 69 3.83 6.95 36.43
CA MET A 69 3.35 5.67 36.99
C MET A 69 3.46 5.66 38.52
N PRO A 70 2.61 4.93 39.27
CA PRO A 70 2.68 4.89 40.73
C PRO A 70 4.03 4.42 41.27
N ASP A 71 4.32 4.77 42.52
CA ASP A 71 5.50 4.27 43.24
C ASP A 71 5.48 2.75 43.32
N ALA A 72 6.66 2.12 43.32
CA ALA A 72 6.82 0.67 43.46
C ALA A 72 5.94 -0.16 42.48
N THR A 73 5.93 0.25 41.21
CA THR A 73 5.20 -0.41 40.13
C THR A 73 5.99 -1.55 39.50
N PHE A 74 7.26 -1.34 39.15
CA PHE A 74 8.04 -2.27 38.34
C PHE A 74 8.90 -3.20 39.18
N ASP A 75 8.99 -4.45 38.76
CA ASP A 75 9.86 -5.47 39.36
C ASP A 75 11.30 -5.30 38.88
N THR A 76 11.45 -4.96 37.60
CA THR A 76 12.74 -4.69 36.96
C THR A 76 12.63 -3.42 36.13
N ILE A 77 13.60 -2.52 36.24
CA ILE A 77 13.76 -1.39 35.32
C ILE A 77 15.13 -1.53 34.65
N VAL A 78 15.17 -1.43 33.33
CA VAL A 78 16.39 -1.49 32.52
C VAL A 78 16.51 -0.24 31.65
N SER A 79 17.74 0.20 31.40
CA SER A 79 18.05 1.33 30.52
C SER A 79 19.44 1.14 29.96
N THR A 80 19.61 1.11 28.64
CA THR A 80 20.92 0.83 28.03
C THR A 80 21.26 1.89 27.01
N GLU A 81 22.42 2.53 27.19
CA GLU A 81 22.96 3.55 26.27
C GLU A 81 22.00 4.73 26.08
N CYS A 82 21.46 5.23 27.21
CA CYS A 82 20.45 6.28 27.23
C CYS A 82 20.84 7.50 28.08
N PHE A 83 21.44 7.33 29.26
CA PHE A 83 21.62 8.43 30.22
C PHE A 83 22.66 9.46 29.78
N GLU A 84 23.61 9.07 28.94
CA GLU A 84 24.56 9.99 28.31
C GLU A 84 23.87 11.02 27.40
N HIS A 85 22.67 10.71 26.91
CA HIS A 85 21.85 11.57 26.07
C HIS A 85 20.70 12.26 26.81
N ASP A 86 20.39 11.84 28.05
CA ASP A 86 19.33 12.42 28.85
C ASP A 86 19.84 13.63 29.64
N GLN A 87 19.53 14.85 29.17
CA GLN A 87 19.88 16.08 29.89
C GLN A 87 19.27 16.18 31.30
N PHE A 88 18.33 15.30 31.63
CA PHE A 88 17.65 15.20 32.92
C PHE A 88 17.89 13.84 33.61
N TYR A 89 19.00 13.15 33.30
CA TYR A 89 19.31 11.81 33.85
C TYR A 89 19.15 11.72 35.38
N GLU A 90 19.52 12.77 36.13
CA GLU A 90 19.34 12.81 37.59
C GLU A 90 17.87 12.69 38.01
N LYS A 91 16.97 13.37 37.31
CA LYS A 91 15.52 13.31 37.56
C LYS A 91 14.95 11.98 37.09
N THR A 92 15.44 11.47 35.96
CA THR A 92 15.03 10.17 35.42
C THR A 92 15.39 9.05 36.40
N ILE A 93 16.63 9.03 36.93
CA ILE A 93 17.06 8.03 37.92
C ILE A 93 16.30 8.15 39.24
N LYS A 94 15.98 9.36 39.71
CA LYS A 94 15.08 9.56 40.86
C LYS A 94 13.69 8.97 40.61
N ASN A 95 13.15 9.16 39.40
CA ASN A 95 11.85 8.63 39.02
C ASN A 95 11.87 7.09 38.88
N ILE A 96 12.95 6.54 38.32
CA ILE A 96 13.21 5.09 38.28
C ILE A 96 13.19 4.53 39.69
N TYR A 97 13.97 5.11 40.61
CA TYR A 97 14.03 4.65 41.98
C TYR A 97 12.65 4.67 42.65
N ARG A 98 11.87 5.73 42.43
CA ARG A 98 10.49 5.86 42.93
C ARG A 98 9.59 4.72 42.40
N MET A 99 9.62 4.47 41.09
CA MET A 99 8.77 3.48 40.43
C MET A 99 9.24 2.03 40.62
N LEU A 100 10.49 1.79 41.00
CA LEU A 100 11.00 0.45 41.29
C LEU A 100 10.45 -0.06 42.63
N LYS A 101 10.02 -1.33 42.67
CA LYS A 101 9.59 -1.98 43.91
C LYS A 101 10.75 -2.09 44.91
N PRO A 102 10.48 -2.04 46.23
CA PRO A 102 11.44 -2.54 47.22
C PRO A 102 11.93 -3.93 46.84
N GLY A 103 13.24 -4.16 46.90
CA GLY A 103 13.91 -5.37 46.43
C GLY A 103 13.86 -5.64 44.92
N GLY A 104 13.33 -4.70 44.11
CA GLY A 104 13.32 -4.76 42.66
C GLY A 104 14.70 -4.49 42.06
N LEU A 105 14.92 -4.98 40.83
CA LEU A 105 16.19 -4.87 40.13
C LEU A 105 16.23 -3.62 39.24
N PHE A 106 17.23 -2.76 39.44
CA PHE A 106 17.58 -1.71 38.48
C PHE A 106 18.91 -2.07 37.84
N LEU A 107 19.00 -2.01 36.51
CA LEU A 107 20.26 -2.15 35.79
C LEU A 107 20.35 -1.12 34.68
N PHE A 108 21.56 -0.62 34.43
CA PHE A 108 21.80 0.26 33.29
C PHE A 108 23.21 0.15 32.72
N THR A 109 23.34 0.61 31.47
CA THR A 109 24.61 0.95 30.84
C THR A 109 24.56 2.36 30.30
N CYS A 110 25.67 3.09 30.37
CA CYS A 110 25.83 4.38 29.72
C CYS A 110 27.30 4.69 29.46
N ALA A 111 27.57 5.65 28.57
CA ALA A 111 28.92 6.14 28.31
C ALA A 111 29.60 6.70 29.57
N THR A 112 30.88 6.35 29.77
CA THR A 112 31.73 6.89 30.83
C THR A 112 33.06 7.44 30.31
N THR A 113 33.87 7.99 31.21
CA THR A 113 35.11 8.70 30.89
C THR A 113 35.97 7.97 29.87
N GLY A 114 36.19 8.66 28.75
CA GLY A 114 36.95 8.16 27.60
C GLY A 114 36.09 7.74 26.41
N ARG A 115 34.76 7.63 26.52
CA ARG A 115 33.91 7.35 25.35
C ARG A 115 33.73 8.61 24.49
N PRO A 116 33.98 8.54 23.17
CA PRO A 116 33.72 9.65 22.25
C PRO A 116 32.24 10.05 22.23
N GLU A 117 31.99 11.33 22.01
CA GLU A 117 30.64 11.86 21.79
C GLU A 117 29.99 11.20 20.56
N HIS A 118 28.75 10.75 20.74
CA HIS A 118 27.92 10.13 19.70
C HIS A 118 26.46 10.56 19.89
N GLY A 119 25.58 10.27 18.94
CA GLY A 119 24.14 10.56 19.05
C GLY A 119 23.74 12.04 18.97
N THR A 120 24.69 12.97 18.91
CA THR A 120 24.43 14.41 18.76
C THR A 120 24.53 14.85 17.31
N LYS A 121 23.95 16.03 17.01
CA LYS A 121 24.11 16.69 15.70
C LYS A 121 25.56 16.95 15.29
N ARG A 122 26.49 17.00 16.26
CA ARG A 122 27.91 17.30 16.01
C ARG A 122 28.72 16.10 15.58
N THR A 123 28.23 14.88 15.82
CA THR A 123 28.96 13.64 15.53
C THR A 123 28.10 12.67 14.73
N THR A 124 27.40 11.75 15.39
CA THR A 124 26.65 10.64 14.79
C THR A 124 25.17 10.71 15.18
N PRO A 125 24.37 11.60 14.56
CA PRO A 125 22.96 11.82 14.94
C PRO A 125 22.08 10.57 14.80
N ASP A 126 22.46 9.64 13.92
CA ASP A 126 21.76 8.37 13.70
C ASP A 126 21.88 7.39 14.88
N ASP A 127 22.82 7.61 15.81
CA ASP A 127 22.98 6.76 17.00
C ASP A 127 21.91 7.06 18.07
N ALA A 128 21.26 8.24 17.99
CA ALA A 128 20.13 8.66 18.81
C ALA A 128 19.09 9.44 17.96
N PRO A 129 18.41 8.76 17.01
CA PRO A 129 17.65 9.42 15.95
C PRO A 129 16.39 10.14 16.46
N LEU A 130 15.79 9.64 17.55
CA LEU A 130 14.59 10.25 18.14
C LEU A 130 14.86 11.61 18.79
N LEU A 131 16.12 11.90 19.16
CA LEU A 131 16.49 13.15 19.81
C LEU A 131 16.69 14.29 18.81
N GLN A 132 16.84 13.99 17.51
CA GLN A 132 17.19 14.99 16.49
C GLN A 132 16.12 16.05 16.30
N SER A 133 14.86 15.72 16.61
CA SER A 133 13.71 16.62 16.55
C SER A 133 13.52 17.48 17.81
N PHE A 134 14.33 17.29 18.86
CA PHE A 134 14.22 18.01 20.13
C PHE A 134 15.39 18.98 20.32
N GLU A 135 15.12 20.28 20.17
CA GLU A 135 16.11 21.33 20.37
C GLU A 135 16.64 21.31 21.81
N GLY A 136 17.97 21.31 21.97
CA GLY A 136 18.66 21.15 23.26
C GLY A 136 19.05 19.71 23.58
N TRP A 137 18.16 18.73 23.37
CA TRP A 137 18.50 17.30 23.50
C TRP A 137 19.35 16.78 22.35
N SER A 138 19.11 17.26 21.13
CA SER A 138 19.90 16.91 19.94
C SER A 138 21.40 17.27 20.03
N ASP A 139 21.77 18.09 21.01
CA ASP A 139 23.13 18.61 21.21
C ASP A 139 23.71 18.27 22.59
N TYR A 140 22.95 17.58 23.43
CA TYR A 140 23.38 17.18 24.76
C TYR A 140 24.11 15.83 24.71
N TYR A 141 25.26 15.76 25.38
CA TYR A 141 25.98 14.52 25.62
C TYR A 141 26.82 14.64 26.90
N LYS A 142 26.78 13.64 27.78
CA LYS A 142 27.63 13.58 28.97
C LYS A 142 28.13 12.15 29.22
N ASN A 143 29.45 12.00 29.32
CA ASN A 143 30.04 10.80 29.92
C ASN A 143 29.79 10.84 31.43
N LEU A 144 29.15 9.80 31.98
CA LEU A 144 28.76 9.71 33.39
C LEU A 144 29.72 8.82 34.16
N GLU A 145 30.16 9.27 35.33
CA GLU A 145 31.00 8.51 36.25
C GLU A 145 30.18 7.95 37.43
N GLU A 146 30.72 6.96 38.14
CA GLU A 146 30.09 6.41 39.35
C GLU A 146 29.73 7.52 40.37
N ASP A 147 30.61 8.51 40.53
CA ASP A 147 30.41 9.65 41.43
C ASP A 147 29.24 10.55 40.98
N ASP A 148 29.00 10.71 39.66
CA ASP A 148 27.83 11.44 39.16
C ASP A 148 26.53 10.75 39.57
N ILE A 149 26.50 9.41 39.52
CA ILE A 149 25.32 8.61 39.87
C ILE A 149 25.09 8.62 41.38
N LYS A 150 26.16 8.49 42.17
CA LYS A 150 26.09 8.56 43.64
C LYS A 150 25.62 9.93 44.11
N ALA A 151 26.07 11.01 43.46
CA ALA A 151 25.70 12.38 43.82
C ALA A 151 24.21 12.72 43.59
N ILE A 152 23.45 11.87 42.88
CA ILE A 152 22.01 12.06 42.66
C ILE A 152 21.24 12.04 43.99
N PHE A 153 21.74 11.28 44.97
CA PHE A 153 21.10 11.06 46.26
C PHE A 153 22.03 11.40 47.42
N ASP A 154 21.50 11.96 48.50
CA ASP A 154 22.30 12.35 49.68
C ASP A 154 22.95 11.16 50.39
N ASP A 155 22.33 9.97 50.32
CA ASP A 155 22.81 8.72 50.92
C ASP A 155 22.55 7.53 49.99
N PHE A 156 23.37 7.42 48.92
CA PHE A 156 23.21 6.39 47.89
C PHE A 156 23.33 4.96 48.44
N ASP A 157 24.24 4.73 49.38
CA ASP A 157 24.53 3.39 49.91
C ASP A 157 23.37 2.79 50.69
N SER A 158 22.46 3.61 51.24
CA SER A 158 21.26 3.10 51.90
C SER A 158 20.12 2.77 50.93
N LEU A 159 20.21 3.19 49.67
CA LEU A 159 19.14 3.01 48.67
C LEU A 159 19.09 1.60 48.08
N PHE A 160 20.20 0.87 48.09
CA PHE A 160 20.31 -0.46 47.52
C PHE A 160 20.88 -1.47 48.53
N ASN A 161 20.21 -2.60 48.71
CA ASN A 161 20.67 -3.68 49.61
C ASN A 161 21.98 -4.32 49.11
N GLU A 162 22.09 -4.46 47.78
CA GLU A 162 23.26 -4.96 47.08
C GLU A 162 23.31 -4.26 45.71
N TYR A 163 24.49 -3.74 45.34
CA TYR A 163 24.71 -3.12 44.04
C TYR A 163 26.16 -3.29 43.60
N CYS A 164 26.41 -3.10 42.30
CA CYS A 164 27.75 -3.14 41.73
C CYS A 164 27.86 -2.14 40.58
N PHE A 165 28.89 -1.30 40.65
CA PHE A 165 29.41 -0.58 39.49
C PHE A 165 30.59 -1.35 38.90
N SER A 166 30.69 -1.31 37.58
CA SER A 166 31.86 -1.79 36.85
C SER A 166 32.02 -0.98 35.58
N THR A 167 33.22 -0.97 35.01
CA THR A 167 33.48 -0.27 33.74
C THR A 167 34.00 -1.23 32.69
N ASN A 168 33.69 -0.95 31.42
CA ASN A 168 34.27 -1.64 30.29
C ASN A 168 35.37 -0.80 29.66
N ASP A 169 36.60 -1.31 29.68
CA ASP A 169 37.75 -0.57 29.15
C ASP A 169 37.75 -0.40 27.63
N LYS A 170 37.04 -1.25 26.89
CA LYS A 170 36.97 -1.24 25.43
C LYS A 170 35.92 -0.26 24.94
N THR A 171 34.68 -0.38 25.43
CA THR A 171 33.57 0.50 25.01
C THR A 171 33.53 1.80 25.79
N LYS A 172 34.24 1.88 26.92
CA LYS A 172 34.22 3.02 27.85
C LYS A 172 32.81 3.25 28.39
N ASP A 173 32.23 2.19 28.95
CA ASP A 173 30.91 2.24 29.56
C ASP A 173 30.97 2.07 31.06
N LEU A 174 30.05 2.76 31.73
CA LEU A 174 29.68 2.49 33.11
C LEU A 174 28.52 1.50 33.10
N TYR A 175 28.69 0.41 33.83
CA TYR A 175 27.68 -0.60 34.05
C TYR A 175 27.25 -0.62 35.50
N PHE A 176 25.95 -0.73 35.73
CA PHE A 176 25.37 -0.82 37.06
C PHE A 176 24.28 -1.88 37.12
N TRP A 177 24.22 -2.58 38.25
CA TRP A 177 23.01 -3.24 38.70
C TRP A 177 22.87 -3.07 40.21
N GLY A 178 21.64 -3.01 40.70
CA GLY A 178 21.36 -2.91 42.13
C GLY A 178 19.94 -3.30 42.49
N PHE A 179 19.79 -3.85 43.70
CA PHE A 179 18.49 -4.18 44.28
C PHE A 179 18.07 -3.08 45.24
N LYS A 180 16.94 -2.43 44.95
CA LYS A 180 16.42 -1.37 45.82
C LYS A 180 16.23 -1.89 47.25
N SER A 181 16.60 -1.10 48.24
CA SER A 181 16.46 -1.45 49.66
C SER A 181 15.01 -1.75 50.04
N GLY A 182 14.84 -2.71 50.96
CA GLY A 182 13.54 -3.24 51.40
C GLY A 182 13.25 -4.67 50.93
N GLU A 183 12.11 -5.21 51.36
CA GLU A 183 11.71 -6.59 51.07
C GLU A 183 10.98 -6.69 49.72
N TYR A 184 11.41 -7.63 48.88
CA TYR A 184 10.76 -7.88 47.59
C TYR A 184 9.47 -8.69 47.77
N GLU A 185 8.34 -8.08 47.43
CA GLU A 185 7.04 -8.77 47.37
C GLU A 185 6.62 -9.00 45.91
N PRO A 186 6.53 -10.26 45.45
CA PRO A 186 5.96 -10.58 44.15
C PRO A 186 4.49 -10.16 44.12
N ARG A 187 4.11 -9.32 43.16
CA ARG A 187 2.71 -8.89 42.99
C ARG A 187 2.24 -9.30 41.60
N SER A 188 1.10 -9.99 41.52
CA SER A 188 0.45 -10.39 40.27
C SER A 188 -0.74 -9.50 39.90
N ASP A 189 -1.18 -8.64 40.82
CA ASP A 189 -2.29 -7.71 40.65
C ASP A 189 -1.79 -6.27 40.55
N TYR A 190 -1.86 -5.70 39.35
CA TYR A 190 -1.51 -4.31 39.07
C TYR A 190 -2.74 -3.39 38.97
N SER A 191 -3.92 -3.85 39.40
CA SER A 191 -5.18 -3.08 39.34
C SER A 191 -5.13 -1.78 40.15
N PHE A 192 -4.23 -1.67 41.14
CA PHE A 192 -4.00 -0.44 41.93
C PHE A 192 -3.45 0.74 41.11
N ILE A 193 -2.89 0.50 39.91
CA ILE A 193 -2.52 1.57 38.96
C ILE A 193 -3.78 2.35 38.53
N ILE A 194 -4.96 1.73 38.64
CA ILE A 194 -6.27 2.31 38.40
C ILE A 194 -6.81 2.91 39.72
N ASN A 195 -6.14 3.89 40.33
CA ASN A 195 -6.62 4.50 41.59
C ASN A 195 -7.36 5.85 41.35
N PRO A 196 -8.61 6.04 41.84
CA PRO A 196 -9.49 7.16 41.44
C PRO A 196 -9.16 8.55 42.00
N GLU A 197 -8.22 8.67 42.95
CA GLU A 197 -8.06 9.91 43.73
C GLU A 197 -7.29 11.04 43.01
N ASN A 198 -6.33 10.71 42.13
CA ASN A 198 -5.62 11.73 41.32
C ASN A 198 -6.53 12.41 40.29
N ASN A 199 -7.71 11.87 40.05
CA ASN A 199 -8.67 12.44 39.12
C ASN A 199 -9.59 13.49 39.76
N ALA A 200 -9.56 13.77 41.07
CA ALA A 200 -10.57 14.63 41.71
C ALA A 200 -10.66 16.07 41.16
N LYS A 201 -9.55 16.65 40.64
CA LYS A 201 -9.56 17.99 40.03
C LYS A 201 -10.07 17.98 38.57
N ASN A 202 -9.71 16.98 37.78
CA ASN A 202 -10.27 16.78 36.44
C ASN A 202 -11.72 16.23 36.50
N ILE A 203 -12.08 15.54 37.57
CA ILE A 203 -13.42 15.00 37.84
C ILE A 203 -14.42 16.10 38.17
N LEU A 204 -14.04 17.29 38.63
CA LEU A 204 -15.05 18.33 38.86
C LEU A 204 -15.51 18.98 37.53
N GLU A 205 -14.60 19.16 36.58
CA GLU A 205 -14.94 19.59 35.22
C GLU A 205 -15.62 18.47 34.42
N ILE A 206 -15.19 17.22 34.60
CA ILE A 206 -15.83 16.05 33.98
C ILE A 206 -17.15 15.69 34.66
N LYS A 207 -17.37 15.94 35.98
CA LYS A 207 -18.63 15.62 36.69
C LYS A 207 -19.80 16.42 36.16
N ASN A 208 -19.59 17.68 35.80
CA ASN A 208 -20.66 18.49 35.22
C ASN A 208 -21.06 17.98 33.82
N SER A 209 -20.10 17.44 33.06
CA SER A 209 -20.34 16.76 31.76
C SER A 209 -20.87 15.32 31.94
N GLN A 210 -20.48 14.64 33.01
CA GLN A 210 -20.89 13.29 33.35
C GLN A 210 -22.29 13.25 33.96
N GLU A 211 -22.77 14.22 34.73
CA GLU A 211 -24.15 14.16 35.25
C GLU A 211 -25.19 14.22 34.12
N GLU A 212 -24.94 15.02 33.08
CA GLU A 212 -25.71 14.99 31.83
C GLU A 212 -25.57 13.65 31.09
N THR A 213 -24.34 13.11 31.02
CA THR A 213 -24.07 11.84 30.32
C THR A 213 -24.56 10.62 31.11
N LEU A 214 -24.63 10.67 32.44
CA LEU A 214 -25.04 9.58 33.34
C LEU A 214 -26.55 9.48 33.43
N GLU A 215 -27.30 10.58 33.28
CA GLU A 215 -28.75 10.54 33.03
C GLU A 215 -29.05 9.88 31.67
N ILE A 216 -28.27 10.21 30.64
CA ILE A 216 -28.38 9.58 29.31
C ILE A 216 -28.01 8.09 29.38
N LEU A 217 -26.91 7.74 30.06
CA LEU A 217 -26.45 6.36 30.20
C LEU A 217 -27.37 5.51 31.09
N LYS A 218 -27.95 6.06 32.16
CA LYS A 218 -28.93 5.34 32.99
C LYS A 218 -30.18 5.01 32.19
N LYS A 219 -30.67 5.95 31.39
CA LYS A 219 -31.80 5.73 30.48
C LYS A 219 -31.47 4.67 29.42
N GLN A 220 -30.26 4.71 28.85
CA GLN A 220 -29.78 3.72 27.88
C GLN A 220 -29.47 2.36 28.51
N THR A 221 -29.08 2.30 29.79
CA THR A 221 -28.79 1.05 30.50
C THR A 221 -30.08 0.36 30.94
N GLU A 222 -31.10 1.12 31.35
CA GLU A 222 -32.45 0.60 31.60
C GLU A 222 -33.11 0.09 30.31
N GLU A 223 -32.94 0.80 29.18
CA GLU A 223 -33.32 0.31 27.86
C GLU A 223 -32.52 -0.94 27.47
N LYS A 224 -31.20 -0.98 27.71
CA LYS A 224 -30.33 -2.12 27.40
C LYS A 224 -30.67 -3.36 28.22
N VAL A 225 -31.01 -3.22 29.51
CA VAL A 225 -31.46 -4.33 30.36
C VAL A 225 -32.87 -4.79 29.96
N GLN A 226 -33.76 -3.88 29.50
CA GLN A 226 -35.01 -4.28 28.85
C GLN A 226 -34.75 -5.03 27.53
N TYR A 227 -33.79 -4.60 26.72
CA TYR A 227 -33.40 -5.25 25.47
C TYR A 227 -32.72 -6.61 25.72
N GLU A 228 -31.86 -6.76 26.73
CA GLU A 228 -31.21 -8.02 27.09
C GLU A 228 -32.20 -9.02 27.68
N ASN A 229 -33.15 -8.58 28.51
CA ASN A 229 -34.25 -9.44 28.97
C ASN A 229 -35.21 -9.81 27.83
N LYS A 230 -35.42 -8.91 26.86
CA LYS A 230 -36.18 -9.20 25.64
C LYS A 230 -35.41 -10.16 24.73
N ILE A 231 -34.09 -10.03 24.60
CA ILE A 231 -33.17 -10.91 23.86
C ILE A 231 -33.13 -12.30 24.51
N ASN A 232 -33.03 -12.42 25.84
CA ASN A 232 -33.06 -13.71 26.52
C ASN A 232 -34.44 -14.40 26.39
N SER A 233 -35.54 -13.63 26.40
CA SER A 233 -36.89 -14.15 26.11
C SER A 233 -37.07 -14.52 24.63
N LEU A 234 -36.39 -13.81 23.72
CA LEU A 234 -36.34 -14.06 22.28
C LEU A 234 -35.41 -15.23 21.95
N GLU A 235 -34.34 -15.48 22.69
CA GLU A 235 -33.44 -16.63 22.52
C GLU A 235 -34.13 -17.91 22.98
N SER A 236 -34.87 -17.86 24.09
CA SER A 236 -35.71 -18.98 24.53
C SER A 236 -36.86 -19.24 23.55
N LYS A 237 -37.45 -18.19 22.95
CA LYS A 237 -38.42 -18.30 21.85
C LYS A 237 -37.78 -18.77 20.54
N HIS A 238 -36.57 -18.33 20.22
CA HIS A 238 -35.82 -18.68 19.00
C HIS A 238 -35.28 -20.09 19.03
N VAL A 239 -35.02 -20.68 20.20
CA VAL A 239 -34.71 -22.12 20.30
C VAL A 239 -35.95 -22.94 19.97
N ILE A 240 -37.12 -22.56 20.49
CA ILE A 240 -38.41 -23.20 20.16
C ILE A 240 -38.80 -22.91 18.68
N GLU A 241 -38.55 -21.71 18.18
CA GLU A 241 -38.75 -21.33 16.76
C GLU A 241 -37.72 -22.00 15.86
N LEU A 242 -36.50 -22.30 16.30
CA LEU A 242 -35.49 -23.06 15.53
C LEU A 242 -35.87 -24.54 15.45
N GLU A 243 -36.44 -25.10 16.51
CA GLU A 243 -36.99 -26.46 16.49
C GLU A 243 -38.25 -26.52 15.60
N GLN A 244 -39.14 -25.53 15.68
CA GLN A 244 -40.30 -25.41 14.78
C GLN A 244 -39.89 -25.12 13.34
N LEU A 245 -38.86 -24.29 13.11
CA LEU A 245 -38.32 -23.99 11.79
C LEU A 245 -37.62 -25.21 11.22
N ASN A 246 -36.86 -25.99 12.00
CA ASN A 246 -36.29 -27.25 11.55
C ASN A 246 -37.37 -28.28 11.18
N SER A 247 -38.46 -28.35 11.94
CA SER A 247 -39.62 -29.17 11.58
C SER A 247 -40.28 -28.67 10.29
N THR A 248 -40.51 -27.36 10.17
CA THR A 248 -41.11 -26.73 8.99
C THR A 248 -40.22 -26.86 7.75
N LEU A 249 -38.89 -26.83 7.93
CA LEU A 249 -37.90 -26.98 6.88
C LEU A 249 -37.79 -28.43 6.42
N HIS A 250 -38.00 -29.40 7.33
CA HIS A 250 -38.16 -30.81 6.98
C HIS A 250 -39.47 -31.05 6.21
N ASP A 251 -40.59 -30.49 6.68
CA ASP A 251 -41.88 -30.58 5.98
C ASP A 251 -41.83 -29.88 4.61
N SER A 252 -41.16 -28.72 4.53
CA SER A 252 -40.94 -28.00 3.28
C SER A 252 -39.98 -28.74 2.34
N GLN A 253 -39.02 -29.53 2.85
CA GLN A 253 -38.19 -30.41 2.02
C GLN A 253 -39.02 -31.53 1.39
N ILE A 254 -39.91 -32.13 2.18
CA ILE A 254 -40.87 -33.14 1.67
C ILE A 254 -41.81 -32.49 0.65
N GLU A 255 -42.30 -31.28 0.91
CA GLU A 255 -43.14 -30.53 -0.02
C GLU A 255 -42.38 -30.12 -1.28
N LEU A 256 -41.09 -29.76 -1.19
CA LEU A 256 -40.20 -29.49 -2.33
C LEU A 256 -39.92 -30.74 -3.16
N GLU A 257 -39.78 -31.92 -2.55
CA GLU A 257 -39.67 -33.17 -3.28
C GLU A 257 -40.97 -33.50 -4.02
N GLN A 258 -42.13 -33.27 -3.39
CA GLN A 258 -43.43 -33.38 -4.03
C GLN A 258 -43.65 -32.32 -5.12
N LEU A 259 -43.19 -31.09 -4.92
CA LEU A 259 -43.28 -30.00 -5.88
C LEU A 259 -42.29 -30.20 -7.02
N ASN A 260 -41.11 -30.79 -6.80
CA ASN A 260 -40.18 -31.18 -7.86
C ASN A 260 -40.72 -32.34 -8.68
N SER A 261 -41.44 -33.28 -8.06
CA SER A 261 -42.22 -34.29 -8.78
C SER A 261 -43.31 -33.63 -9.65
N LYS A 262 -44.09 -32.69 -9.09
CA LYS A 262 -45.07 -31.91 -9.85
C LYS A 262 -44.44 -30.96 -10.88
N LEU A 263 -43.23 -30.45 -10.66
CA LEU A 263 -42.48 -29.59 -11.57
C LEU A 263 -41.97 -30.44 -12.73
N HIS A 264 -41.57 -31.68 -12.47
CA HIS A 264 -41.26 -32.65 -13.52
C HIS A 264 -42.49 -32.94 -14.38
N ASP A 265 -43.65 -33.19 -13.75
CA ASP A 265 -44.93 -33.36 -14.45
C ASP A 265 -45.36 -32.08 -15.20
N SER A 266 -45.17 -30.91 -14.59
CA SER A 266 -45.48 -29.61 -15.18
C SER A 266 -44.48 -29.23 -16.27
N GLN A 267 -43.23 -29.69 -16.23
CA GLN A 267 -42.23 -29.50 -17.30
C GLN A 267 -42.57 -30.37 -18.51
N ILE A 268 -43.12 -31.58 -18.28
CA ILE A 268 -43.73 -32.40 -19.32
C ILE A 268 -44.94 -31.68 -19.92
N GLU A 269 -45.75 -31.02 -19.09
CA GLU A 269 -46.87 -30.17 -19.53
C GLU A 269 -46.40 -28.88 -20.24
N LEU A 270 -45.29 -28.25 -19.81
CA LEU A 270 -44.69 -27.04 -20.39
C LEU A 270 -44.00 -27.36 -21.72
N LEU A 271 -43.49 -28.56 -21.93
CA LEU A 271 -43.06 -29.09 -23.23
C LEU A 271 -44.26 -29.31 -24.17
N THR A 272 -45.43 -29.59 -23.60
CA THR A 272 -46.71 -29.69 -24.32
C THR A 272 -47.27 -28.29 -24.65
N ILE A 273 -47.08 -27.30 -23.78
CA ILE A 273 -47.50 -25.89 -23.94
C ILE A 273 -46.52 -25.08 -24.80
N LYS A 274 -45.21 -25.38 -24.80
CA LYS A 274 -44.20 -24.79 -25.70
C LYS A 274 -44.47 -25.06 -27.19
N LYS A 275 -45.43 -25.93 -27.51
CA LYS A 275 -46.01 -26.09 -28.85
C LYS A 275 -47.13 -25.09 -29.17
N SER A 276 -47.49 -24.18 -28.27
CA SER A 276 -48.55 -23.18 -28.45
C SER A 276 -48.01 -21.74 -28.33
N ILE A 277 -48.47 -20.88 -29.23
CA ILE A 277 -47.91 -19.56 -29.55
C ILE A 277 -48.77 -18.48 -28.89
N THR A 278 -48.25 -17.66 -27.95
CA THR A 278 -48.38 -16.17 -27.92
C THR A 278 -47.79 -15.47 -26.69
N TYR A 279 -47.56 -14.15 -26.85
CA TYR A 279 -46.47 -13.30 -26.33
C TYR A 279 -46.88 -12.29 -25.22
N ARG A 280 -47.87 -12.59 -24.36
CA ARG A 280 -48.56 -11.55 -23.52
C ARG A 280 -48.34 -11.56 -21.99
N LEU A 281 -47.38 -12.30 -21.44
CA LEU A 281 -47.24 -12.49 -19.98
C LEU A 281 -45.81 -12.28 -19.43
N THR A 282 -45.24 -11.06 -19.47
CA THR A 282 -43.89 -10.81 -18.89
C THR A 282 -43.73 -9.53 -18.03
N SER A 283 -44.79 -8.76 -17.77
CA SER A 283 -44.70 -7.54 -16.93
C SER A 283 -44.50 -7.80 -15.41
N PRO A 284 -45.13 -8.81 -14.77
CA PRO A 284 -45.05 -8.97 -13.30
C PRO A 284 -43.69 -9.45 -12.78
N ILE A 285 -42.85 -10.01 -13.64
CA ILE A 285 -41.59 -10.67 -13.25
C ILE A 285 -40.45 -9.65 -13.04
N ARG A 286 -40.53 -8.46 -13.68
CA ARG A 286 -39.49 -7.41 -13.54
C ARG A 286 -39.48 -6.72 -12.17
N ASN A 287 -40.63 -6.64 -11.48
CA ASN A 287 -40.71 -5.96 -10.18
C ASN A 287 -40.22 -6.83 -9.00
N PHE A 288 -40.14 -8.14 -9.17
CA PHE A 288 -39.69 -9.06 -8.12
C PHE A 288 -38.16 -9.05 -7.92
N LYS A 289 -37.39 -8.61 -8.94
CA LYS A 289 -35.92 -8.50 -8.90
C LYS A 289 -35.44 -7.41 -7.91
N HIS A 290 -36.19 -6.31 -7.80
CA HIS A 290 -35.84 -5.19 -6.91
C HIS A 290 -36.05 -5.48 -5.42
N LEU A 291 -36.93 -6.42 -5.08
CA LEU A 291 -37.16 -6.80 -3.68
C LEU A 291 -36.09 -7.76 -3.16
N LEU A 292 -35.56 -8.63 -4.01
CA LEU A 292 -34.51 -9.59 -3.66
C LEU A 292 -33.14 -8.92 -3.43
N LEU A 293 -32.83 -7.85 -4.15
CA LEU A 293 -31.56 -7.12 -3.98
C LEU A 293 -31.47 -6.39 -2.62
N ARG A 294 -32.60 -5.95 -2.06
CA ARG A 294 -32.62 -5.30 -0.72
C ARG A 294 -32.47 -6.28 0.44
N ALA A 295 -32.75 -7.55 0.25
CA ALA A 295 -32.57 -8.58 1.27
C ALA A 295 -31.13 -9.14 1.33
N TYR A 296 -30.26 -8.74 0.39
CA TYR A 296 -28.90 -9.27 0.23
C TYR A 296 -27.84 -8.61 1.14
N HIS A 297 -28.21 -7.57 1.91
CA HIS A 297 -27.31 -6.86 2.83
C HIS A 297 -27.51 -7.28 4.30
N SER A 298 -27.02 -8.46 4.66
CA SER A 298 -26.63 -8.73 6.05
C SER A 298 -25.28 -9.45 6.13
N ASN A 299 -24.36 -8.93 6.95
CA ASN A 299 -22.98 -9.41 7.10
C ASN A 299 -22.86 -10.88 7.56
N LYS A 300 -23.94 -11.47 8.11
CA LYS A 300 -23.98 -12.91 8.49
C LYS A 300 -24.24 -13.83 7.29
N VAL A 301 -25.11 -13.44 6.37
CA VAL A 301 -25.49 -14.24 5.19
C VAL A 301 -24.32 -14.31 4.19
N ASN A 302 -23.61 -13.19 3.98
CA ASN A 302 -22.39 -13.17 3.17
C ASN A 302 -21.29 -14.10 3.70
N ARG A 303 -21.18 -14.28 5.02
CA ARG A 303 -20.15 -15.13 5.64
C ARG A 303 -20.40 -16.63 5.45
N VAL A 304 -21.67 -17.04 5.48
CA VAL A 304 -22.10 -18.43 5.25
C VAL A 304 -22.00 -18.79 3.77
N ILE A 305 -22.38 -17.87 2.88
CA ILE A 305 -22.23 -18.03 1.43
C ILE A 305 -20.75 -18.16 1.04
N ARG A 306 -19.86 -17.32 1.59
CA ARG A 306 -18.39 -17.37 1.37
C ARG A 306 -17.76 -18.72 1.73
N LEU A 307 -18.14 -19.29 2.88
CA LEU A 307 -17.64 -20.62 3.29
C LEU A 307 -18.21 -21.73 2.41
N SER A 308 -19.49 -21.63 2.01
CA SER A 308 -20.10 -22.63 1.14
C SER A 308 -19.51 -22.66 -0.28
N GLN A 309 -19.17 -21.50 -0.85
CA GLN A 309 -18.50 -21.39 -2.16
C GLN A 309 -17.07 -21.95 -2.12
N LEU A 310 -16.32 -21.66 -1.04
CA LEU A 310 -14.97 -22.19 -0.80
C LEU A 310 -14.95 -23.73 -0.80
N PHE A 311 -15.98 -24.37 -0.22
CA PHE A 311 -16.10 -25.83 -0.20
C PHE A 311 -16.67 -26.42 -1.50
N TYR A 312 -17.51 -25.68 -2.23
CA TYR A 312 -18.06 -26.11 -3.52
C TYR A 312 -17.01 -26.08 -4.65
N GLN A 313 -16.19 -25.03 -4.72
CA GLN A 313 -15.16 -24.87 -5.76
C GLN A 313 -13.90 -25.73 -5.52
N ASN A 314 -13.61 -26.08 -4.25
CA ASN A 314 -12.44 -26.87 -3.90
C ASN A 314 -12.72 -27.86 -2.75
N PRO A 315 -13.39 -29.00 -3.02
CA PRO A 315 -13.80 -29.96 -1.99
C PRO A 315 -12.62 -30.58 -1.19
N LYS A 316 -11.39 -30.52 -1.72
CA LYS A 316 -10.16 -30.95 -1.01
C LYS A 316 -9.78 -30.03 0.16
N ILE A 317 -10.25 -28.77 0.19
CA ILE A 317 -10.01 -27.83 1.30
C ILE A 317 -10.75 -28.26 2.56
N ALA A 318 -11.94 -28.87 2.45
CA ALA A 318 -12.65 -29.44 3.59
C ALA A 318 -11.83 -30.54 4.27
N LEU A 319 -11.20 -31.43 3.47
CA LEU A 319 -10.34 -32.50 3.97
C LEU A 319 -9.07 -31.95 4.64
N LYS A 320 -8.41 -30.94 4.05
CA LYS A 320 -7.25 -30.27 4.64
C LYS A 320 -7.62 -29.51 5.92
N ALA A 321 -8.78 -28.86 5.98
CA ALA A 321 -9.27 -28.17 7.17
C ALA A 321 -9.53 -29.16 8.32
N ILE A 322 -10.13 -30.33 8.04
CA ILE A 322 -10.34 -31.39 9.05
C ILE A 322 -9.00 -31.91 9.59
N GLN A 323 -8.01 -32.12 8.71
CA GLN A 323 -6.65 -32.52 9.13
C GLN A 323 -5.96 -31.42 9.95
N PHE A 324 -6.17 -30.16 9.61
CA PHE A 324 -5.61 -29.00 10.31
C PHE A 324 -6.24 -28.78 11.68
N VAL A 325 -7.57 -28.97 11.82
CA VAL A 325 -8.27 -28.97 13.11
C VAL A 325 -7.68 -30.01 14.06
N LYS A 326 -7.39 -31.22 13.55
CA LYS A 326 -6.77 -32.28 14.35
C LYS A 326 -5.36 -31.93 14.84
N LYS A 327 -4.61 -31.08 14.12
CA LYS A 327 -3.21 -30.75 14.43
C LYS A 327 -3.04 -29.44 15.22
N PHE A 328 -3.94 -28.47 15.03
CA PHE A 328 -3.79 -27.10 15.55
C PHE A 328 -5.06 -26.53 16.21
N GLY A 329 -6.16 -27.29 16.24
CA GLY A 329 -7.40 -26.91 16.93
C GLY A 329 -8.35 -26.03 16.11
N ILE A 330 -9.60 -25.96 16.59
CA ILE A 330 -10.73 -25.32 15.90
C ILE A 330 -10.53 -23.80 15.77
N LYS A 331 -9.95 -23.15 16.78
CA LYS A 331 -9.81 -21.68 16.84
C LYS A 331 -8.78 -21.15 15.84
N GLN A 332 -7.64 -21.83 15.67
CA GLN A 332 -6.62 -21.48 14.67
C GLN A 332 -7.06 -21.84 13.25
N THR A 333 -7.78 -22.96 13.08
CA THR A 333 -8.36 -23.31 11.78
C THR A 333 -9.44 -22.31 11.35
N ALA A 334 -10.27 -21.84 12.28
CA ALA A 334 -11.23 -20.78 12.02
C ALA A 334 -10.55 -19.45 11.63
N LYS A 335 -9.48 -19.04 12.34
CA LYS A 335 -8.68 -17.87 11.94
C LYS A 335 -8.07 -18.03 10.54
N ARG A 336 -7.58 -19.22 10.19
CA ARG A 336 -6.99 -19.53 8.87
C ARG A 336 -8.02 -19.63 7.75
N LEU A 337 -9.24 -20.12 8.02
CA LEU A 337 -10.36 -20.11 7.07
C LEU A 337 -10.93 -18.71 6.90
N ILE A 338 -10.94 -17.91 7.97
CA ILE A 338 -11.31 -16.49 7.91
C ILE A 338 -10.27 -15.72 7.08
N SER A 339 -8.97 -15.95 7.29
CA SER A 339 -7.90 -15.32 6.50
C SER A 339 -7.87 -15.80 5.04
N ALA A 340 -8.13 -17.09 4.79
CA ALA A 340 -8.31 -17.59 3.43
C ALA A 340 -9.57 -16.99 2.78
N SER A 341 -10.67 -16.87 3.52
CA SER A 341 -11.90 -16.22 3.03
C SER A 341 -11.77 -14.70 2.85
N SER A 342 -10.77 -14.06 3.46
CA SER A 342 -10.40 -12.66 3.21
C SER A 342 -9.37 -12.49 2.10
N LEU A 343 -8.71 -13.56 1.65
CA LEU A 343 -7.97 -13.57 0.38
C LEU A 343 -8.91 -13.82 -0.82
N PHE A 344 -10.03 -14.51 -0.58
CA PHE A 344 -11.19 -14.57 -1.48
C PHE A 344 -12.16 -13.40 -1.20
N ILE A 345 -11.65 -12.17 -1.13
CA ILE A 345 -12.50 -10.98 -1.33
C ILE A 345 -12.73 -10.89 -2.84
N HIS A 346 -13.68 -11.69 -3.33
CA HIS A 346 -14.55 -11.14 -4.34
C HIS A 346 -15.55 -10.30 -3.54
N ALA A 347 -15.31 -8.98 -3.42
CA ALA A 347 -16.44 -8.04 -3.48
C ALA A 347 -17.30 -8.58 -4.61
N PRO A 348 -18.59 -8.96 -4.37
CA PRO A 348 -19.31 -9.92 -5.21
C PRO A 348 -18.93 -9.62 -6.64
N VAL A 349 -18.05 -10.46 -7.23
CA VAL A 349 -17.58 -10.20 -8.58
C VAL A 349 -18.85 -10.44 -9.35
N ARG A 350 -19.57 -9.36 -9.61
CA ARG A 350 -20.39 -9.28 -10.80
C ARG A 350 -19.34 -9.58 -11.87
N HIS A 351 -19.31 -10.82 -12.33
CA HIS A 351 -18.60 -11.17 -13.55
C HIS A 351 -19.32 -10.39 -14.63
N ILE A 352 -18.89 -9.15 -14.76
CA ILE A 352 -19.35 -8.21 -15.74
C ILE A 352 -18.35 -8.36 -16.85
N ASN A 353 -18.82 -8.95 -17.93
CA ASN A 353 -18.13 -8.76 -19.18
C ASN A 353 -18.56 -7.38 -19.69
N ILE A 354 -17.66 -6.39 -19.62
CA ILE A 354 -17.97 -5.03 -20.06
C ILE A 354 -18.35 -5.02 -21.55
N ARG A 355 -17.87 -6.00 -22.35
CA ARG A 355 -18.29 -6.19 -23.75
C ARG A 355 -19.77 -6.51 -23.94
N ASP A 356 -20.47 -6.94 -22.89
CA ASP A 356 -21.92 -7.20 -22.97
C ASP A 356 -22.74 -5.91 -23.06
N TYR A 357 -22.13 -4.74 -22.79
CA TYR A 357 -22.79 -3.44 -22.86
C TYR A 357 -22.49 -2.75 -24.19
N GLU A 358 -23.52 -2.54 -25.01
CA GLU A 358 -23.39 -1.82 -26.29
C GLU A 358 -23.09 -0.32 -26.09
N LYS A 359 -23.64 0.28 -25.02
CA LYS A 359 -23.53 1.71 -24.74
C LYS A 359 -23.09 1.99 -23.31
N ILE A 360 -22.06 2.81 -23.15
CA ILE A 360 -21.49 3.24 -21.87
C ILE A 360 -21.81 4.71 -21.64
N TYR A 361 -22.11 5.08 -20.40
CA TYR A 361 -22.34 6.49 -20.05
C TYR A 361 -21.20 7.06 -19.22
N ILE A 362 -20.90 8.34 -19.40
CA ILE A 362 -19.91 9.06 -18.60
C ILE A 362 -20.65 10.15 -17.83
N LEU A 363 -20.92 9.90 -16.55
CA LEU A 363 -21.57 10.84 -15.64
C LEU A 363 -20.52 11.76 -15.02
N THR A 364 -20.67 13.06 -15.22
CA THR A 364 -19.67 14.04 -14.78
C THR A 364 -20.29 15.39 -14.44
N THR A 365 -19.57 16.23 -13.70
CA THR A 365 -19.97 17.63 -13.55
C THR A 365 -19.46 18.45 -14.74
N PRO A 366 -20.06 19.61 -15.06
CA PRO A 366 -19.58 20.46 -16.15
C PRO A 366 -18.07 20.82 -16.06
N HIS A 367 -17.53 20.90 -14.85
CA HIS A 367 -16.11 21.16 -14.58
C HIS A 367 -15.15 20.10 -15.13
N CYS A 368 -15.60 18.85 -15.31
CA CYS A 368 -14.77 17.73 -15.71
C CYS A 368 -15.05 17.28 -17.15
N THR A 369 -15.68 18.14 -17.96
CA THR A 369 -16.05 17.84 -19.35
C THR A 369 -14.85 17.42 -20.21
N SER A 370 -13.68 18.07 -20.05
CA SER A 370 -12.48 17.71 -20.81
C SER A 370 -12.02 16.27 -20.53
N LEU A 371 -12.02 15.86 -19.26
CA LEU A 371 -11.68 14.49 -18.86
C LEU A 371 -12.74 13.49 -19.34
N ALA A 372 -14.03 13.84 -19.28
CA ALA A 372 -15.09 12.98 -19.81
C ALA A 372 -14.95 12.76 -21.32
N LYS A 373 -14.67 13.82 -22.10
CA LYS A 373 -14.38 13.73 -23.54
C LYS A 373 -13.14 12.86 -23.81
N ARG A 374 -12.14 12.90 -22.92
CA ARG A 374 -10.96 12.03 -23.02
C ARG A 374 -11.32 10.56 -22.82
N ILE A 375 -12.12 10.22 -21.81
CA ILE A 375 -12.64 8.85 -21.60
C ILE A 375 -13.44 8.39 -22.82
N GLU A 376 -14.36 9.23 -23.31
CA GLU A 376 -15.16 8.98 -24.53
C GLU A 376 -14.27 8.65 -25.74
N SER A 377 -13.22 9.47 -25.97
CA SER A 377 -12.27 9.23 -27.08
C SER A 377 -11.53 7.90 -26.96
N SER A 378 -11.22 7.46 -25.74
CA SER A 378 -10.53 6.19 -25.49
C SER A 378 -11.48 5.00 -25.66
N LEU A 379 -12.74 5.12 -25.21
CA LEU A 379 -13.78 4.10 -25.43
C LEU A 379 -14.07 3.91 -26.93
N ALA A 380 -14.09 5.00 -27.71
CA ALA A 380 -14.30 4.92 -29.16
C ALA A 380 -13.21 4.11 -29.88
N LYS A 381 -11.95 4.12 -29.41
CA LYS A 381 -10.83 3.35 -30.00
C LYS A 381 -11.04 1.84 -29.92
N ILE A 382 -11.84 1.38 -28.96
CA ILE A 382 -12.19 -0.03 -28.74
C ILE A 382 -13.66 -0.30 -29.05
N SER A 383 -14.26 0.53 -29.91
CA SER A 383 -15.59 0.36 -30.50
C SER A 383 -16.78 0.37 -29.53
N PHE A 384 -16.65 1.00 -28.35
CA PHE A 384 -17.81 1.28 -27.50
C PHE A 384 -18.52 2.56 -27.94
N GLU A 385 -19.86 2.52 -28.01
CA GLU A 385 -20.65 3.75 -28.05
C GLU A 385 -20.66 4.36 -26.64
N SER A 386 -20.35 5.65 -26.52
CA SER A 386 -20.45 6.35 -25.25
C SER A 386 -21.12 7.71 -25.34
N GLU A 387 -21.69 8.15 -24.23
CA GLU A 387 -22.36 9.44 -24.12
C GLU A 387 -22.05 10.10 -22.77
N VAL A 388 -21.60 11.36 -22.81
CA VAL A 388 -21.38 12.18 -21.62
C VAL A 388 -22.72 12.77 -21.13
N ILE A 389 -23.02 12.58 -19.85
CA ILE A 389 -24.21 13.11 -19.18
C ILE A 389 -23.82 13.90 -17.92
N PHE A 390 -24.60 14.94 -17.59
CA PHE A 390 -24.29 15.84 -16.46
C PHE A 390 -25.19 15.66 -15.24
N GLU A 391 -26.28 14.91 -15.39
CA GLU A 391 -27.25 14.65 -14.36
C GLU A 391 -27.95 13.31 -14.62
N LYS A 392 -28.66 12.80 -13.60
CA LYS A 392 -29.47 11.60 -13.73
C LYS A 392 -30.55 11.80 -14.81
N PRO A 393 -30.64 10.92 -15.83
CA PRO A 393 -31.70 11.00 -16.82
C PRO A 393 -33.10 10.89 -16.18
N LYS A 394 -34.08 11.62 -16.73
CA LYS A 394 -35.48 11.59 -16.23
C LYS A 394 -36.10 10.19 -16.25
N SER A 395 -35.64 9.34 -17.17
CA SER A 395 -36.04 7.92 -17.28
C SER A 395 -35.43 7.02 -16.21
N GLY A 396 -34.52 7.54 -15.37
CA GLY A 396 -33.64 6.76 -14.50
C GLY A 396 -32.36 6.31 -15.22
N TYR A 397 -31.44 5.74 -14.43
CA TYR A 397 -30.24 5.10 -14.97
C TYR A 397 -30.60 3.81 -15.72
N GLN A 398 -29.86 3.54 -16.79
CA GLN A 398 -29.98 2.31 -17.56
C GLN A 398 -29.18 1.19 -16.89
N ASP A 399 -29.48 -0.06 -17.21
CA ASP A 399 -28.74 -1.24 -16.73
C ASP A 399 -27.48 -1.43 -17.60
N THR A 400 -26.52 -0.51 -17.45
CA THR A 400 -25.24 -0.50 -18.17
C THR A 400 -24.10 0.03 -17.28
N LEU A 401 -22.87 -0.01 -17.78
CA LEU A 401 -21.70 0.55 -17.12
C LEU A 401 -21.67 2.08 -17.24
N TYR A 402 -21.36 2.73 -16.12
CA TYR A 402 -21.11 4.17 -16.05
C TYR A 402 -19.66 4.45 -15.61
N PHE A 403 -18.98 5.38 -16.27
CA PHE A 403 -17.83 6.07 -15.67
C PHE A 403 -18.36 7.30 -14.93
N VAL A 404 -18.09 7.41 -13.63
CA VAL A 404 -18.57 8.52 -12.81
C VAL A 404 -17.39 9.32 -12.30
N ILE A 405 -17.24 10.55 -12.79
CA ILE A 405 -16.17 11.46 -12.36
C ILE A 405 -16.66 12.29 -11.18
N CYS A 406 -15.89 12.32 -10.09
CA CYS A 406 -16.26 12.95 -8.82
C CYS A 406 -17.63 12.47 -8.31
N PRO A 407 -17.80 11.16 -7.99
CA PRO A 407 -19.11 10.60 -7.66
C PRO A 407 -19.77 11.22 -6.41
N GLN A 408 -19.00 11.83 -5.51
CA GLN A 408 -19.49 12.59 -4.35
C GLN A 408 -20.38 13.78 -4.72
N MET A 409 -20.33 14.24 -5.97
CA MET A 409 -21.13 15.37 -6.45
C MET A 409 -22.58 15.00 -6.77
N PHE A 410 -22.93 13.71 -6.76
CA PHE A 410 -24.25 13.21 -7.15
C PHE A 410 -25.00 12.63 -5.96
N THR A 411 -26.27 12.99 -5.84
CA THR A 411 -27.16 12.49 -4.78
C THR A 411 -27.60 11.05 -4.99
N GLU A 412 -27.62 10.59 -6.25
CA GLU A 412 -27.95 9.23 -6.63
C GLU A 412 -27.00 8.75 -7.72
N LEU A 413 -26.41 7.58 -7.52
CA LEU A 413 -25.45 6.96 -8.43
C LEU A 413 -26.07 5.77 -9.17
N PRO A 414 -25.60 5.47 -10.39
CA PRO A 414 -26.00 4.25 -11.09
C PRO A 414 -25.58 2.99 -10.32
N GLU A 415 -26.25 1.87 -10.55
CA GLU A 415 -26.00 0.62 -9.82
C GLU A 415 -24.63 -0.01 -10.15
N LEU A 416 -24.11 0.27 -11.36
CA LEU A 416 -22.81 -0.20 -11.81
C LEU A 416 -21.99 0.99 -12.32
N TYR A 417 -20.90 1.30 -11.63
CA TYR A 417 -20.01 2.38 -12.03
C TYR A 417 -18.54 2.15 -11.70
N ILE A 418 -17.68 2.77 -12.51
CA ILE A 418 -16.27 3.02 -12.20
C ILE A 418 -16.18 4.44 -11.69
N SER A 419 -15.61 4.61 -10.50
CA SER A 419 -15.35 5.93 -9.92
C SER A 419 -14.07 6.51 -10.49
N TYR A 420 -14.08 7.75 -10.96
CA TYR A 420 -12.87 8.56 -11.14
C TYR A 420 -12.80 9.57 -10.00
N GLN A 421 -11.95 9.25 -9.03
CA GLN A 421 -11.65 10.06 -7.87
C GLN A 421 -10.73 11.21 -8.32
N LEU A 422 -11.06 12.47 -7.97
CA LEU A 422 -10.18 13.64 -8.18
C LEU A 422 -9.92 14.50 -6.91
N GLU A 423 -10.41 14.14 -5.72
CA GLU A 423 -10.08 14.87 -4.47
C GLU A 423 -8.67 14.55 -3.98
N GLN A 424 -8.00 15.53 -3.39
CA GLN A 424 -6.61 15.39 -2.96
C GLN A 424 -6.49 14.91 -1.50
N SER A 425 -5.69 13.87 -1.25
CA SER A 425 -5.45 13.30 0.09
C SER A 425 -4.74 14.24 1.07
N VAL A 426 -4.12 15.31 0.57
CA VAL A 426 -3.52 16.38 1.39
C VAL A 426 -4.54 17.08 2.30
N SER A 427 -5.84 16.93 2.02
CA SER A 427 -6.92 17.40 2.89
C SER A 427 -7.94 16.30 3.16
N SER A 428 -8.01 15.84 4.41
CA SER A 428 -9.01 14.86 4.86
C SER A 428 -10.45 15.39 4.82
N ARG A 429 -10.65 16.70 4.62
CA ARG A 429 -11.97 17.36 4.61
C ARG A 429 -12.95 16.72 3.64
N TRP A 430 -12.48 16.29 2.48
CA TRP A 430 -13.33 15.74 1.41
C TRP A 430 -13.52 14.22 1.53
N PHE A 431 -12.68 13.54 2.30
CA PHE A 431 -12.74 12.10 2.55
C PHE A 431 -13.64 11.77 3.74
N THR A 432 -14.94 11.96 3.53
CA THR A 432 -15.99 11.60 4.51
C THR A 432 -16.27 10.09 4.51
N PRO A 433 -16.82 9.52 5.60
CA PRO A 433 -17.26 8.12 5.64
C PRO A 433 -18.25 7.79 4.51
N GLU A 434 -19.15 8.73 4.19
CA GLU A 434 -20.09 8.60 3.08
C GLU A 434 -19.35 8.51 1.74
N TYR A 435 -18.32 9.33 1.54
CA TYR A 435 -17.52 9.28 0.32
C TYR A 435 -16.71 7.98 0.21
N PHE A 436 -16.10 7.52 1.30
CA PHE A 436 -15.44 6.19 1.32
C PHE A 436 -16.43 5.08 0.96
N SER A 437 -17.67 5.13 1.45
CA SER A 437 -18.71 4.16 1.06
C SER A 437 -19.07 4.25 -0.42
N ILE A 438 -19.13 5.46 -1.00
CA ILE A 438 -19.32 5.64 -2.45
C ILE A 438 -18.17 5.00 -3.23
N LEU A 439 -16.93 5.19 -2.79
CA LEU A 439 -15.77 4.59 -3.44
C LEU A 439 -15.81 3.07 -3.30
N GLU A 440 -15.96 2.53 -2.09
CA GLU A 440 -16.03 1.09 -1.80
C GLU A 440 -17.09 0.37 -2.64
N ASN A 441 -18.25 0.99 -2.86
CA ASN A 441 -19.35 0.41 -3.65
C ASN A 441 -19.16 0.48 -5.18
N SER A 442 -18.14 1.18 -5.68
CA SER A 442 -17.83 1.20 -7.11
C SER A 442 -17.27 -0.14 -7.61
N TYR A 443 -17.31 -0.39 -8.92
CA TYR A 443 -16.69 -1.57 -9.52
C TYR A 443 -15.16 -1.46 -9.58
N ALA A 444 -14.66 -0.26 -9.87
CA ALA A 444 -13.24 0.10 -9.85
C ALA A 444 -13.09 1.58 -9.52
N ILE A 445 -11.94 1.97 -8.98
CA ILE A 445 -11.60 3.34 -8.61
C ILE A 445 -10.37 3.74 -9.39
N PHE A 446 -10.52 4.75 -10.22
CA PHE A 446 -9.45 5.46 -10.90
C PHE A 446 -9.03 6.61 -10.02
N ASP A 447 -7.72 6.71 -9.79
CA ASP A 447 -7.12 7.85 -9.12
C ASP A 447 -5.91 8.33 -9.93
N TYR A 448 -5.72 9.65 -9.99
CA TYR A 448 -4.71 10.29 -10.81
C TYR A 448 -3.36 10.43 -10.11
N ALA A 449 -3.29 10.21 -8.80
CA ALA A 449 -2.08 10.42 -8.01
C ALA A 449 -1.71 9.16 -7.20
N GLU A 450 -0.44 8.74 -7.28
CA GLU A 450 0.06 7.61 -6.50
C GLU A 450 -0.08 7.87 -4.98
N ASN A 451 0.15 9.11 -4.54
CA ASN A 451 -0.01 9.52 -3.14
C ASN A 451 -1.46 9.32 -2.64
N ASN A 452 -2.46 9.59 -3.48
CA ASN A 452 -3.86 9.34 -3.13
C ASN A 452 -4.13 7.84 -3.00
N ILE A 453 -3.61 7.02 -3.91
CA ILE A 453 -3.80 5.56 -3.87
C ILE A 453 -3.28 4.99 -2.56
N ASN A 454 -2.09 5.42 -2.11
CA ASN A 454 -1.53 5.00 -0.82
C ASN A 454 -2.48 5.35 0.33
N PHE A 455 -2.91 6.61 0.40
CA PHE A 455 -3.83 7.10 1.43
C PHE A 455 -5.15 6.32 1.44
N LEU A 456 -5.74 6.05 0.27
CA LEU A 456 -7.00 5.31 0.14
C LEU A 456 -6.87 3.86 0.63
N GLN A 457 -5.74 3.21 0.33
CA GLN A 457 -5.47 1.84 0.78
C GLN A 457 -5.25 1.76 2.30
N GLU A 458 -4.51 2.70 2.88
CA GLU A 458 -4.32 2.81 4.33
C GLU A 458 -5.65 3.04 5.08
N ASN A 459 -6.62 3.67 4.42
CA ASN A 459 -7.98 3.88 4.93
C ASN A 459 -8.97 2.77 4.57
N GLY A 460 -8.48 1.61 4.12
CA GLY A 460 -9.26 0.37 4.02
C GLY A 460 -9.89 0.09 2.65
N LEU A 461 -9.63 0.90 1.62
CA LEU A 461 -10.06 0.56 0.26
C LEU A 461 -9.20 -0.56 -0.34
N HIS A 462 -9.85 -1.49 -1.04
CA HIS A 462 -9.20 -2.72 -1.47
C HIS A 462 -8.27 -2.52 -2.67
N TYR A 463 -7.05 -3.04 -2.58
CA TYR A 463 -6.03 -2.96 -3.63
C TYR A 463 -6.53 -3.38 -5.03
N GLN A 464 -7.31 -4.47 -5.12
CA GLN A 464 -7.80 -4.97 -6.41
C GLN A 464 -8.77 -4.01 -7.12
N GLN A 465 -9.38 -3.07 -6.37
CA GLN A 465 -10.32 -2.08 -6.90
C GLN A 465 -9.63 -0.77 -7.31
N MET A 466 -8.43 -0.48 -6.77
CA MET A 466 -7.67 0.74 -7.10
C MET A 466 -7.01 0.58 -8.46
N PHE A 467 -7.01 1.61 -9.30
CA PHE A 467 -6.24 1.70 -10.53
C PHE A 467 -5.62 3.08 -10.65
N TYR A 468 -4.31 3.13 -10.92
CA TYR A 468 -3.66 4.37 -11.27
C TYR A 468 -4.07 4.80 -12.69
N MET A 469 -4.62 6.00 -12.79
CA MET A 469 -5.17 6.57 -14.01
C MET A 469 -4.83 8.07 -14.05
N PRO A 470 -3.64 8.45 -14.53
CA PRO A 470 -3.24 9.85 -14.61
C PRO A 470 -4.13 10.61 -15.59
N VAL A 471 -4.31 11.90 -15.35
CA VAL A 471 -4.90 12.80 -16.36
C VAL A 471 -3.83 13.08 -17.43
N GLY A 472 -4.24 13.30 -18.69
CA GLY A 472 -3.29 13.55 -19.78
C GLY A 472 -3.80 14.50 -20.85
N TYR A 473 -2.89 14.91 -21.73
CA TYR A 473 -3.12 15.85 -22.85
C TYR A 473 -4.08 15.28 -23.90
N HIS A 474 -5.14 16.01 -24.25
CA HIS A 474 -6.16 15.59 -25.20
C HIS A 474 -6.03 16.36 -26.53
N LYS A 475 -5.31 15.75 -27.48
CA LYS A 475 -5.02 16.34 -28.80
C LYS A 475 -6.24 16.76 -29.63
N ASP A 476 -7.39 16.09 -29.44
CA ASP A 476 -8.60 16.31 -30.24
C ASP A 476 -9.54 17.36 -29.61
N LEU A 477 -9.16 17.94 -28.47
CA LEU A 477 -9.88 19.07 -27.87
C LEU A 477 -9.67 20.32 -28.74
N LYS A 478 -10.60 20.55 -29.66
CA LYS A 478 -10.50 21.64 -30.64
C LYS A 478 -10.48 23.01 -29.95
N SER A 479 -9.36 23.72 -30.08
CA SER A 479 -9.24 25.13 -29.76
C SER A 479 -8.79 25.91 -31.00
N ARG A 480 -9.44 27.04 -31.27
CA ARG A 480 -8.92 28.02 -32.23
C ARG A 480 -7.83 28.80 -31.52
N ILE A 481 -6.66 28.91 -32.14
CA ILE A 481 -5.69 29.95 -31.75
C ILE A 481 -6.35 31.27 -32.14
N ASP A 482 -6.94 31.96 -31.16
CA ASP A 482 -7.53 33.27 -31.37
C ASP A 482 -6.41 34.31 -31.45
N GLU A 483 -6.52 35.22 -32.41
CA GLU A 483 -5.56 36.32 -32.58
C GLU A 483 -6.01 37.60 -31.85
N ASP A 484 -7.27 37.64 -31.40
CA ASP A 484 -7.86 38.79 -30.71
C ASP A 484 -7.90 38.58 -29.18
N TYR A 485 -6.73 38.68 -28.54
CA TYR A 485 -6.63 38.58 -27.09
C TYR A 485 -7.32 39.76 -26.39
N GLN A 486 -8.30 39.46 -25.53
CA GLN A 486 -9.01 40.46 -24.71
C GLN A 486 -8.45 40.56 -23.29
N TYR A 487 -7.73 39.54 -22.82
CA TYR A 487 -7.17 39.44 -21.48
C TYR A 487 -5.70 39.05 -21.55
N ASP A 488 -4.89 39.59 -20.66
CA ASP A 488 -3.50 39.14 -20.52
C ASP A 488 -3.47 37.79 -19.80
N VAL A 489 -4.21 37.69 -18.70
CA VAL A 489 -4.22 36.52 -17.82
C VAL A 489 -5.64 36.03 -17.61
N ILE A 490 -5.83 34.72 -17.60
CA ILE A 490 -7.08 34.11 -17.13
C ILE A 490 -6.84 33.10 -16.02
N PHE A 491 -7.70 33.15 -15.01
CA PHE A 491 -7.85 32.15 -13.97
C PHE A 491 -9.29 31.65 -13.94
N TYR A 492 -9.48 30.33 -13.80
CA TYR A 492 -10.79 29.72 -13.63
C TYR A 492 -10.80 28.71 -12.49
N GLY A 493 -11.74 28.88 -11.57
CA GLY A 493 -11.87 28.08 -10.37
C GLY A 493 -12.34 28.88 -9.16
N ASP A 494 -12.45 28.20 -8.02
CA ASP A 494 -12.89 28.84 -6.77
C ASP A 494 -11.80 29.76 -6.21
N ILE A 495 -12.15 31.05 -6.02
CA ILE A 495 -11.30 32.06 -5.37
C ILE A 495 -11.79 32.41 -3.96
N ASN A 496 -12.64 31.60 -3.35
CA ASN A 496 -13.18 31.88 -2.01
C ASN A 496 -12.19 31.54 -0.87
N ASN A 497 -10.90 31.35 -1.15
CA ASN A 497 -9.85 31.27 -0.13
C ASN A 497 -8.95 32.52 -0.13
N ALA A 498 -8.32 32.82 1.02
CA ALA A 498 -7.47 34.00 1.17
C ALA A 498 -6.27 33.99 0.22
N ARG A 499 -5.71 32.79 -0.03
CA ARG A 499 -4.52 32.59 -0.86
C ARG A 499 -4.76 32.98 -2.32
N ARG A 500 -5.75 32.37 -3.00
CA ARG A 500 -6.06 32.71 -4.40
C ARG A 500 -6.51 34.16 -4.53
N LYS A 501 -7.24 34.71 -3.56
CA LYS A 501 -7.58 36.15 -3.55
C LYS A 501 -6.34 37.03 -3.60
N LYS A 502 -5.33 36.75 -2.75
CA LYS A 502 -4.07 37.48 -2.74
C LYS A 502 -3.38 37.45 -4.10
N TYR A 503 -3.26 36.27 -4.71
CA TYR A 503 -2.70 36.12 -6.06
C TYR A 503 -3.48 36.96 -7.08
N ILE A 504 -4.80 36.77 -7.15
CA ILE A 504 -5.64 37.45 -8.14
C ILE A 504 -5.62 38.96 -7.95
N GLU A 505 -5.60 39.47 -6.72
CA GLU A 505 -5.49 40.90 -6.41
C GLU A 505 -4.17 41.48 -6.92
N GLU A 506 -3.03 40.83 -6.66
CA GLU A 506 -1.73 41.31 -7.13
C GLU A 506 -1.57 41.18 -8.66
N LEU A 507 -2.04 40.09 -9.25
CA LEU A 507 -2.07 39.93 -10.71
C LEU A 507 -2.94 41.01 -11.38
N SER A 508 -4.09 41.34 -10.79
CA SER A 508 -5.00 42.37 -11.33
C SER A 508 -4.47 43.79 -11.21
N ARG A 509 -3.48 44.04 -10.34
CA ARG A 509 -2.78 45.34 -10.28
C ARG A 509 -1.78 45.51 -11.42
N ASN A 510 -1.29 44.42 -11.98
CA ASN A 510 -0.23 44.41 -12.98
C ASN A 510 -0.74 44.11 -14.40
N PHE A 511 -1.84 43.35 -14.53
CA PHE A 511 -2.32 42.83 -15.82
C PHE A 511 -3.84 42.94 -15.97
N ASN A 512 -4.33 42.83 -17.21
CA ASN A 512 -5.76 42.66 -17.45
C ASN A 512 -6.17 41.19 -17.19
N VAL A 513 -6.65 40.93 -15.97
CA VAL A 513 -6.99 39.59 -15.48
C VAL A 513 -8.48 39.30 -15.62
N LYS A 514 -8.81 38.15 -16.22
CA LYS A 514 -10.16 37.57 -16.22
C LYS A 514 -10.26 36.45 -15.20
N VAL A 515 -11.28 36.50 -14.35
CA VAL A 515 -11.59 35.44 -13.37
C VAL A 515 -12.93 34.81 -13.72
N ILE A 516 -12.94 33.49 -13.87
CA ILE A 516 -14.15 32.69 -14.14
C ILE A 516 -14.44 31.78 -12.96
N ARG A 517 -15.71 31.72 -12.56
CA ARG A 517 -16.17 30.84 -11.46
C ARG A 517 -17.14 29.77 -11.95
N ASP A 518 -18.10 30.16 -12.80
CA ASP A 518 -19.28 29.34 -13.10
C ASP A 518 -19.54 29.17 -14.61
N LEU A 519 -18.49 29.16 -15.44
CA LEU A 519 -18.58 28.83 -16.87
C LEU A 519 -17.93 27.49 -17.15
N PHE A 520 -18.52 26.72 -18.06
CA PHE A 520 -18.08 25.35 -18.39
C PHE A 520 -18.18 25.07 -19.89
N GLY A 521 -17.48 24.03 -20.33
CA GLY A 521 -17.53 23.57 -21.73
C GLY A 521 -17.17 24.68 -22.72
N GLU A 522 -17.94 24.77 -23.81
CA GLU A 522 -17.63 25.69 -24.92
C GLU A 522 -17.65 27.18 -24.51
N GLU A 523 -18.46 27.56 -23.51
CA GLU A 523 -18.47 28.94 -22.99
C GLU A 523 -17.18 29.27 -22.25
N LEU A 524 -16.71 28.34 -21.40
CA LEU A 524 -15.40 28.45 -20.74
C LEU A 524 -14.28 28.49 -21.77
N TYR A 525 -14.31 27.59 -22.76
CA TYR A 525 -13.27 27.49 -23.78
C TYR A 525 -13.22 28.75 -24.64
N SER A 526 -14.36 29.38 -24.94
CA SER A 526 -14.41 30.66 -25.63
C SER A 526 -13.77 31.79 -24.84
N GLU A 527 -13.91 31.81 -23.51
CA GLU A 527 -13.26 32.84 -22.68
C GLU A 527 -11.77 32.56 -22.49
N ILE A 528 -11.37 31.29 -22.31
CA ILE A 528 -9.96 30.88 -22.27
C ILE A 528 -9.26 31.27 -23.58
N ALA A 529 -9.91 31.07 -24.74
CA ALA A 529 -9.37 31.43 -26.04
C ALA A 529 -8.96 32.90 -26.15
N LYS A 530 -9.66 33.81 -25.45
CA LYS A 530 -9.41 35.26 -25.45
C LYS A 530 -8.25 35.70 -24.56
N ALA A 531 -7.66 34.79 -23.77
CA ALA A 531 -6.54 35.11 -22.88
C ALA A 531 -5.19 34.72 -23.49
N LYS A 532 -4.15 35.53 -23.24
CA LYS A 532 -2.77 35.21 -23.65
C LYS A 532 -2.21 34.03 -22.86
N VAL A 533 -2.34 34.07 -21.53
CA VAL A 533 -1.84 33.01 -20.64
C VAL A 533 -2.89 32.55 -19.65
N VAL A 534 -2.84 31.28 -19.27
CA VAL A 534 -3.62 30.70 -18.17
C VAL A 534 -2.72 30.59 -16.95
N VAL A 535 -3.19 31.04 -15.79
CA VAL A 535 -2.50 30.81 -14.52
C VAL A 535 -3.14 29.66 -13.74
N ASN A 536 -2.31 28.77 -13.22
CA ASN A 536 -2.70 27.70 -12.33
C ASN A 536 -2.20 27.99 -10.91
N ILE A 537 -3.14 28.18 -9.99
CA ILE A 537 -2.87 28.54 -8.58
C ILE A 537 -3.62 27.53 -7.71
N HIS A 538 -2.91 26.80 -6.85
CA HIS A 538 -3.52 25.77 -6.03
C HIS A 538 -4.43 26.35 -4.93
N TYR A 539 -5.37 25.54 -4.46
CA TYR A 539 -6.23 25.93 -3.34
C TYR A 539 -5.49 25.82 -1.99
N TYR A 540 -4.58 24.85 -1.87
CA TYR A 540 -3.74 24.60 -0.69
C TYR A 540 -2.26 24.85 -1.03
N GLU A 541 -1.45 25.21 -0.03
CA GLU A 541 -0.01 25.49 -0.20
C GLU A 541 0.76 24.22 -0.61
N ASN A 542 0.55 23.10 0.08
CA ASN A 542 1.20 21.81 -0.21
C ASN A 542 0.36 20.87 -1.10
N ALA A 543 -0.42 21.44 -2.02
CA ALA A 543 -1.31 20.67 -2.89
C ALA A 543 -0.56 19.73 -3.84
N LEU A 544 -1.25 18.67 -4.27
CA LEU A 544 -0.84 17.90 -5.45
C LEU A 544 -1.04 18.76 -6.70
N LEU A 545 -0.26 18.49 -7.75
CA LEU A 545 -0.35 19.24 -8.99
C LEU A 545 -1.77 19.15 -9.57
N GLU A 546 -2.37 20.31 -9.87
CA GLU A 546 -3.73 20.39 -10.44
C GLU A 546 -3.68 20.05 -11.94
N THR A 547 -3.31 18.80 -12.25
CA THR A 547 -3.11 18.28 -13.61
C THR A 547 -4.38 18.39 -14.46
N THR A 548 -5.56 18.38 -13.85
CA THR A 548 -6.84 18.61 -14.54
C THR A 548 -6.88 19.98 -15.24
N ARG A 549 -6.59 21.09 -14.53
CA ARG A 549 -6.55 22.45 -15.12
C ARG A 549 -5.42 22.58 -16.12
N ILE A 550 -4.24 22.04 -15.79
CA ILE A 550 -3.05 22.14 -16.64
C ILE A 550 -3.31 21.43 -17.97
N TYR A 551 -3.70 20.16 -17.96
CA TYR A 551 -3.94 19.42 -19.20
C TYR A 551 -5.14 19.94 -19.98
N GLU A 552 -6.21 20.42 -19.32
CA GLU A 552 -7.30 21.10 -20.03
C GLU A 552 -6.79 22.34 -20.78
N SER A 553 -5.98 23.16 -20.12
CA SER A 553 -5.42 24.40 -20.70
C SER A 553 -4.42 24.11 -21.83
N LEU A 554 -3.53 23.13 -21.66
CA LEU A 554 -2.60 22.69 -22.70
C LEU A 554 -3.35 22.10 -23.90
N SER A 555 -4.41 21.33 -23.66
CA SER A 555 -5.29 20.78 -24.71
C SER A 555 -6.04 21.87 -25.48
N LEU A 556 -6.24 23.05 -24.88
CA LEU A 556 -6.78 24.23 -25.52
C LEU A 556 -5.69 25.11 -26.18
N ASN A 557 -4.47 24.60 -26.34
CA ASN A 557 -3.32 25.29 -26.94
C ASN A 557 -2.97 26.60 -26.22
N LYS A 558 -3.03 26.59 -24.89
CA LYS A 558 -2.66 27.75 -24.06
C LYS A 558 -1.31 27.59 -23.39
N LEU A 559 -0.61 28.71 -23.28
CA LEU A 559 0.55 28.81 -22.42
C LEU A 559 0.08 28.83 -20.97
N VAL A 560 0.66 27.96 -20.15
CA VAL A 560 0.31 27.79 -18.75
C VAL A 560 1.47 28.23 -17.87
N ILE A 561 1.17 29.09 -16.90
CA ILE A 561 2.08 29.46 -15.83
C ILE A 561 1.49 28.88 -14.54
N SER A 562 2.24 28.07 -13.81
CA SER A 562 1.75 27.35 -12.64
C SER A 562 2.68 27.53 -11.47
N GLU A 563 2.13 27.51 -10.26
CA GLU A 563 2.95 27.16 -9.10
C GLU A 563 3.38 25.68 -9.20
N THR A 564 4.51 25.36 -8.58
CA THR A 564 4.94 23.97 -8.35
C THR A 564 4.03 23.26 -7.33
N SER A 565 4.28 21.98 -7.07
CA SER A 565 3.49 21.14 -6.17
C SER A 565 4.35 20.21 -5.33
N SER A 566 3.75 19.58 -4.32
CA SER A 566 4.45 18.60 -3.46
C SER A 566 4.85 17.31 -4.18
N ASP A 567 4.21 17.02 -5.31
CA ASP A 567 4.44 15.85 -6.17
C ASP A 567 5.08 16.20 -7.52
N ILE A 568 5.66 17.41 -7.68
CA ILE A 568 6.22 17.87 -8.97
C ILE A 568 7.24 16.90 -9.58
N GLU A 569 7.91 16.10 -8.74
CA GLU A 569 8.87 15.11 -9.20
C GLU A 569 8.23 13.99 -10.04
N GLN A 570 6.92 13.77 -9.90
CA GLN A 570 6.14 12.80 -10.70
C GLN A 570 5.68 13.37 -12.06
N HIS A 571 5.88 14.68 -12.32
CA HIS A 571 5.36 15.39 -13.50
C HIS A 571 6.48 16.02 -14.35
N GLN A 572 7.62 15.33 -14.48
CA GLN A 572 8.78 15.82 -15.25
C GLN A 572 8.44 16.03 -16.74
N ASP A 573 7.50 15.25 -17.25
CA ASP A 573 7.04 15.24 -18.65
C ASP A 573 6.39 16.56 -19.07
N ILE A 574 5.87 17.36 -18.16
CA ILE A 574 5.23 18.65 -18.50
C ILE A 574 6.08 19.88 -18.16
N LYS A 575 7.26 19.70 -17.53
CA LYS A 575 8.17 20.81 -17.16
C LYS A 575 8.62 21.67 -18.35
N GLN A 576 8.65 21.12 -19.56
CA GLN A 576 8.98 21.90 -20.77
C GLN A 576 7.80 22.75 -21.29
N CYS A 577 6.56 22.35 -20.96
CA CYS A 577 5.34 22.97 -21.48
C CYS A 577 4.70 23.97 -20.51
N VAL A 578 4.98 23.83 -19.22
CA VAL A 578 4.44 24.66 -18.15
C VAL A 578 5.57 25.47 -17.53
N ASP A 579 5.35 26.77 -17.38
CA ASP A 579 6.30 27.66 -16.74
C ASP A 579 6.02 27.68 -15.23
N PHE A 580 6.91 27.04 -14.46
CA PHE A 580 6.74 26.84 -13.03
C PHE A 580 7.37 27.96 -12.20
N VAL A 581 6.69 28.33 -11.13
CA VAL A 581 7.22 29.18 -10.05
C VAL A 581 7.10 28.47 -8.70
N ASP A 582 7.88 28.91 -7.72
CA ASP A 582 7.80 28.37 -6.37
C ASP A 582 6.45 28.68 -5.72
N ILE A 583 6.03 27.82 -4.79
CA ILE A 583 4.79 27.98 -4.03
C ILE A 583 4.84 29.30 -3.26
N ASP A 584 3.74 30.06 -3.31
CA ASP A 584 3.57 31.36 -2.65
C ASP A 584 4.48 32.51 -3.18
N ASP A 585 5.21 32.29 -4.28
CA ASP A 585 6.00 33.33 -4.96
C ASP A 585 5.20 34.08 -6.05
N ILE A 586 4.35 35.01 -5.57
CA ILE A 586 3.53 35.88 -6.44
C ILE A 586 4.41 36.77 -7.33
N GLU A 587 5.56 37.25 -6.84
CA GLU A 587 6.44 38.15 -7.58
C GLU A 587 7.11 37.43 -8.76
N ALA A 588 7.58 36.19 -8.54
CA ALA A 588 8.05 35.35 -9.63
C ALA A 588 6.95 35.10 -10.66
N MET A 589 5.71 34.82 -10.23
CA MET A 589 4.58 34.64 -11.14
C MET A 589 4.33 35.90 -12.00
N ILE A 590 4.33 37.09 -11.39
CA ILE A 590 4.23 38.37 -12.09
C ILE A 590 5.38 38.54 -13.10
N ALA A 591 6.61 38.20 -12.72
CA ALA A 591 7.76 38.29 -13.59
C ALA A 591 7.66 37.34 -14.81
N ARG A 592 7.23 36.09 -14.60
CA ARG A 592 7.01 35.12 -15.69
C ARG A 592 5.87 35.56 -16.62
N ILE A 593 4.76 36.06 -16.07
CA ILE A 593 3.66 36.61 -16.89
C ILE A 593 4.18 37.78 -17.73
N SER A 594 4.87 38.74 -17.11
CA SER A 594 5.42 39.92 -17.79
C SER A 594 6.36 39.55 -18.93
N TYR A 595 7.21 38.53 -18.71
CA TYR A 595 8.12 38.00 -19.73
C TYR A 595 7.36 37.52 -20.98
N TRP A 596 6.31 36.71 -20.80
CA TRP A 596 5.55 36.17 -21.93
C TRP A 596 4.67 37.20 -22.62
N ILE A 597 3.93 38.02 -21.87
CA ILE A 597 3.01 39.00 -22.48
C ILE A 597 3.73 40.15 -23.18
N GLY A 598 5.01 40.38 -22.86
CA GLY A 598 5.85 41.42 -23.45
C GLY A 598 6.14 41.20 -24.94
N ASP A 599 6.02 39.95 -25.42
CA ASP A 599 6.19 39.61 -26.83
C ASP A 599 5.20 38.50 -27.25
N THR A 600 4.17 38.90 -28.00
CA THR A 600 3.10 37.98 -28.41
C THR A 600 3.56 36.98 -29.48
N GLU A 601 4.63 37.27 -30.25
CA GLU A 601 5.20 36.28 -31.18
C GLU A 601 5.84 35.13 -30.41
N ASN A 602 6.57 35.42 -29.32
CA ASN A 602 7.15 34.38 -28.46
C ASN A 602 6.10 33.43 -27.86
N ILE A 603 4.89 33.92 -27.54
CA ILE A 603 3.79 33.06 -27.08
C ILE A 603 3.37 32.09 -28.18
N LYS A 604 3.20 32.57 -29.42
CA LYS A 604 2.78 31.72 -30.55
C LYS A 604 3.82 30.63 -30.84
N ASP A 605 5.09 31.00 -30.83
CA ASP A 605 6.19 30.07 -31.05
C ASP A 605 6.25 29.03 -29.93
N LYS A 606 6.13 29.46 -28.66
CA LYS A 606 6.14 28.53 -27.53
C LYS A 606 4.93 27.59 -27.52
N VAL A 607 3.74 28.07 -27.86
CA VAL A 607 2.55 27.22 -28.00
C VAL A 607 2.75 26.17 -29.10
N THR A 608 3.33 26.56 -30.24
CA THR A 608 3.64 25.64 -31.33
C THR A 608 4.67 24.58 -30.92
N GLU A 609 5.71 24.99 -30.18
CA GLU A 609 6.70 24.09 -29.57
C GLU A 609 6.01 23.12 -28.60
N ASN A 610 5.17 23.62 -27.69
CA ASN A 610 4.44 22.81 -26.71
C ASN A 610 3.53 21.78 -27.39
N ILE A 611 2.78 22.16 -28.42
CA ILE A 611 1.93 21.23 -29.18
C ILE A 611 2.78 20.12 -29.80
N SER A 612 3.90 20.48 -30.43
CA SER A 612 4.80 19.51 -31.06
C SER A 612 5.40 18.55 -30.04
N TYR A 613 5.81 19.08 -28.88
CA TYR A 613 6.34 18.30 -27.78
C TYR A 613 5.28 17.35 -27.17
N LEU A 614 4.10 17.86 -26.82
CA LEU A 614 3.01 17.08 -26.23
C LEU A 614 2.50 15.97 -27.16
N GLN A 615 2.61 16.16 -28.48
CA GLN A 615 2.30 15.11 -29.47
C GLN A 615 3.42 14.08 -29.64
N SER A 616 4.64 14.40 -29.20
CA SER A 616 5.82 13.53 -29.30
C SER A 616 6.05 12.66 -28.07
N ILE A 617 5.59 13.10 -26.89
CA ILE A 617 5.72 12.33 -25.64
C ILE A 617 4.68 11.21 -25.55
N SER A 618 4.93 10.26 -24.66
CA SER A 618 4.04 9.13 -24.39
C SER A 618 2.67 9.55 -23.87
N ASP A 619 1.60 8.97 -24.42
CA ASP A 619 0.24 9.13 -23.88
C ASP A 619 -0.01 8.14 -22.74
N MET A 620 0.38 8.53 -21.52
CA MET A 620 0.21 7.68 -20.34
C MET A 620 -1.26 7.47 -19.96
N PHE A 621 -2.16 8.40 -20.29
CA PHE A 621 -3.60 8.18 -20.13
C PHE A 621 -4.06 7.00 -21.00
N GLU A 622 -3.67 6.98 -22.28
CA GLU A 622 -3.99 5.88 -23.20
C GLU A 622 -3.42 4.55 -22.71
N PHE A 623 -2.17 4.54 -22.22
CA PHE A 623 -1.57 3.33 -21.64
C PHE A 623 -2.37 2.79 -20.47
N TYR A 624 -2.64 3.61 -19.45
CA TYR A 624 -3.34 3.14 -18.24
C TYR A 624 -4.81 2.82 -18.51
N PHE A 625 -5.47 3.56 -19.40
CA PHE A 625 -6.85 3.27 -19.80
C PHE A 625 -6.94 1.90 -20.51
N MET A 626 -6.08 1.64 -21.50
CA MET A 626 -6.09 0.35 -22.19
C MET A 626 -5.62 -0.79 -21.28
N ARG A 627 -4.69 -0.53 -20.35
CA ARG A 627 -4.29 -1.48 -19.31
C ARG A 627 -5.46 -1.88 -18.41
N PHE A 628 -6.32 -0.94 -18.03
CA PHE A 628 -7.55 -1.25 -17.29
C PHE A 628 -8.49 -2.11 -18.14
N MET A 629 -8.73 -1.73 -19.40
CA MET A 629 -9.62 -2.48 -20.29
C MET A 629 -9.12 -3.92 -20.53
N LEU A 630 -7.79 -4.10 -20.67
CA LEU A 630 -7.17 -5.43 -20.73
C LEU A 630 -7.39 -6.21 -19.44
N SER A 631 -7.25 -5.57 -18.29
CA SER A 631 -7.41 -6.24 -16.98
C SER A 631 -8.81 -6.81 -16.72
N LYS A 632 -9.80 -6.33 -17.47
CA LYS A 632 -11.22 -6.71 -17.39
C LYS A 632 -11.67 -7.51 -18.61
N ASP A 633 -10.73 -8.11 -19.35
CA ASP A 633 -10.98 -8.91 -20.56
C ASP A 633 -11.78 -8.15 -21.64
N CYS A 634 -11.74 -6.82 -21.65
CA CYS A 634 -12.45 -5.99 -22.62
C CYS A 634 -11.72 -5.89 -23.95
N ILE A 635 -10.41 -6.11 -23.93
CA ILE A 635 -9.53 -6.17 -25.09
C ILE A 635 -8.54 -7.31 -24.89
N THR A 636 -8.07 -7.87 -25.99
CA THR A 636 -7.00 -8.86 -26.02
C THR A 636 -5.64 -8.21 -25.79
N PHE A 637 -4.62 -9.01 -25.46
CA PHE A 637 -3.24 -8.54 -25.37
C PHE A 637 -2.76 -7.89 -26.67
N ASP A 638 -3.15 -8.43 -27.83
CA ASP A 638 -2.75 -7.88 -29.13
C ASP A 638 -3.39 -6.52 -29.40
N GLU A 639 -4.70 -6.37 -29.13
CA GLU A 639 -5.40 -5.08 -29.20
C GLU A 639 -4.77 -4.05 -28.26
N PHE A 640 -4.46 -4.44 -27.01
CA PHE A 640 -3.73 -3.58 -26.06
C PHE A 640 -2.37 -3.16 -26.62
N TYR A 641 -1.60 -4.11 -27.15
CA TYR A 641 -0.26 -3.85 -27.65
C TYR A 641 -0.30 -2.89 -28.84
N GLU A 642 -1.22 -3.06 -29.78
CA GLU A 642 -1.37 -2.18 -30.94
C GLU A 642 -1.77 -0.75 -30.53
N LEU A 643 -2.67 -0.61 -29.55
CA LEU A 643 -3.19 0.69 -29.12
C LEU A 643 -2.22 1.47 -28.23
N ALA A 644 -1.59 0.80 -27.26
CA ALA A 644 -0.97 1.45 -26.11
C ALA A 644 0.53 1.17 -25.93
N SER A 645 1.11 0.12 -26.54
CA SER A 645 2.51 -0.27 -26.27
C SER A 645 3.55 0.77 -26.71
N LYS A 646 3.20 1.63 -27.69
CA LYS A 646 4.05 2.74 -28.16
C LYS A 646 4.33 3.78 -27.06
N ASN A 647 3.47 3.86 -26.05
CA ASN A 647 3.57 4.84 -24.96
C ASN A 647 4.57 4.42 -23.87
N ILE A 648 5.17 3.24 -23.98
CA ILE A 648 6.25 2.78 -23.12
C ILE A 648 7.47 2.52 -24.00
N HIS A 649 8.64 2.96 -23.56
CA HIS A 649 9.92 2.74 -24.21
C HIS A 649 10.94 2.29 -23.17
N PHE A 650 11.80 1.33 -23.52
CA PHE A 650 12.91 0.94 -22.65
C PHE A 650 14.19 1.63 -23.13
N ASP A 651 14.76 2.48 -22.28
CA ASP A 651 16.02 3.18 -22.51
C ASP A 651 17.23 2.26 -22.24
N THR A 652 17.02 1.24 -21.42
CA THR A 652 18.02 0.23 -21.08
C THR A 652 17.45 -1.17 -21.24
N ASN A 653 18.34 -2.17 -21.30
CA ASN A 653 17.94 -3.57 -21.27
C ASN A 653 17.87 -4.15 -19.85
N PHE A 654 17.78 -3.29 -18.82
CA PHE A 654 17.58 -3.70 -17.43
C PHE A 654 16.39 -2.95 -16.83
N VAL A 655 15.29 -3.67 -16.67
CA VAL A 655 14.02 -3.13 -16.20
C VAL A 655 13.57 -3.78 -14.89
N CYS A 656 12.86 -3.00 -14.08
CA CYS A 656 12.15 -3.44 -12.89
C CYS A 656 10.64 -3.44 -13.15
N LEU A 657 10.00 -4.60 -12.98
CA LEU A 657 8.57 -4.77 -13.07
C LEU A 657 7.93 -4.49 -11.70
N GLY A 658 7.01 -3.52 -11.67
CA GLY A 658 6.19 -3.26 -10.49
C GLY A 658 4.82 -2.72 -10.85
N LEU A 659 3.93 -2.65 -9.87
CA LEU A 659 2.59 -2.06 -10.06
C LEU A 659 2.55 -0.67 -9.41
N PRO A 660 2.14 0.40 -10.13
CA PRO A 660 2.05 1.75 -9.56
C PRO A 660 1.03 1.83 -8.41
N GLU A 661 0.06 0.90 -8.37
CA GLU A 661 -0.89 0.80 -7.26
C GLU A 661 -0.30 0.17 -6.00
N SER A 662 0.93 -0.36 -6.07
CA SER A 662 1.70 -0.87 -4.94
C SER A 662 2.77 0.13 -4.52
N THR A 663 2.33 1.34 -4.16
CA THR A 663 3.16 2.52 -3.84
C THR A 663 4.30 2.20 -2.89
N GLY A 664 4.04 1.48 -1.79
CA GLY A 664 5.08 1.08 -0.84
C GLY A 664 6.20 0.22 -1.45
N ARG A 665 5.87 -0.65 -2.42
CA ARG A 665 6.86 -1.48 -3.13
C ARG A 665 7.73 -0.65 -4.06
N LYS A 666 7.12 0.27 -4.81
CA LYS A 666 7.84 1.19 -5.69
C LYS A 666 8.80 2.10 -4.90
N VAL A 667 8.34 2.71 -3.81
CA VAL A 667 9.20 3.53 -2.93
C VAL A 667 10.36 2.70 -2.37
N GLY A 668 10.07 1.47 -1.90
CA GLY A 668 11.11 0.56 -1.40
C GLY A 668 12.12 0.14 -2.49
N PHE A 669 11.69 0.00 -3.73
CA PHE A 669 12.58 -0.26 -4.87
C PHE A 669 13.42 0.97 -5.23
N ASP A 670 12.81 2.15 -5.33
CA ASP A 670 13.50 3.39 -5.70
C ASP A 670 14.64 3.74 -4.71
N CYS A 671 14.44 3.50 -3.41
CA CYS A 671 15.48 3.63 -2.40
C CYS A 671 16.71 2.73 -2.62
N ASP A 672 16.48 1.53 -3.18
CA ASP A 672 17.52 0.53 -3.41
C ASP A 672 18.13 0.63 -4.82
N ASN A 673 17.45 1.29 -5.75
CA ASN A 673 17.83 1.40 -7.15
C ASN A 673 18.99 2.39 -7.36
N LYS A 674 20.18 2.01 -6.89
CA LYS A 674 21.44 2.74 -7.09
C LYS A 674 22.09 2.44 -8.45
N TYR A 675 21.44 1.61 -9.26
CA TYR A 675 21.97 1.05 -10.51
C TYR A 675 21.36 1.67 -11.77
N GLY A 676 20.39 2.58 -11.63
CA GLY A 676 19.70 3.20 -12.77
C GLY A 676 18.79 2.22 -13.52
N ILE A 677 18.23 1.23 -12.83
CA ILE A 677 17.29 0.26 -13.41
C ILE A 677 15.98 0.99 -13.73
N GLN A 678 15.45 0.79 -14.92
CA GLN A 678 14.24 1.49 -15.35
C GLN A 678 12.99 0.81 -14.77
N TYR A 679 12.15 1.53 -14.04
CA TYR A 679 10.86 1.03 -13.57
C TYR A 679 9.84 0.96 -14.71
N VAL A 680 9.13 -0.16 -14.83
CA VAL A 680 8.14 -0.42 -15.86
C VAL A 680 6.80 -0.79 -15.20
N PRO A 681 5.70 -0.08 -15.52
CA PRO A 681 4.39 -0.38 -14.97
C PRO A 681 3.86 -1.70 -15.52
N GLY A 682 3.68 -2.68 -14.64
CA GLY A 682 3.14 -4.00 -14.95
C GLY A 682 1.68 -3.94 -15.40
N LEU A 683 1.30 -4.85 -16.29
CA LEU A 683 -0.09 -5.08 -16.69
C LEU A 683 -0.88 -5.75 -15.55
N ARG A 684 -2.21 -5.64 -15.63
CA ARG A 684 -3.12 -6.16 -14.59
C ARG A 684 -4.16 -7.10 -15.14
N HIS A 685 -4.71 -7.89 -14.23
CA HIS A 685 -5.85 -8.77 -14.45
C HIS A 685 -6.52 -9.09 -13.11
N ASP A 686 -7.80 -9.48 -13.11
CA ASP A 686 -8.52 -9.90 -11.89
C ASP A 686 -7.88 -11.12 -11.22
N LEU A 687 -7.30 -12.01 -12.05
CA LEU A 687 -6.38 -13.06 -11.61
C LEU A 687 -4.95 -12.53 -11.64
N GLY A 688 -4.40 -12.18 -10.47
CA GLY A 688 -3.09 -11.52 -10.38
C GLY A 688 -1.95 -12.22 -11.12
N TRP A 689 -1.91 -13.55 -11.12
CA TRP A 689 -0.87 -14.33 -11.82
C TRP A 689 -0.97 -14.22 -13.36
N ILE A 690 -2.16 -13.98 -13.91
CA ILE A 690 -2.33 -13.65 -15.33
C ILE A 690 -1.78 -12.25 -15.59
N GLY A 691 -2.05 -11.28 -14.71
CA GLY A 691 -1.47 -9.93 -14.80
C GLY A 691 0.07 -9.95 -14.80
N CYS A 692 0.67 -10.80 -13.95
CA CYS A 692 2.10 -11.07 -13.97
C CYS A 692 2.56 -11.65 -15.32
N GLY A 693 1.92 -12.70 -15.82
CA GLY A 693 2.26 -13.29 -17.13
C GLY A 693 2.12 -12.31 -18.31
N LEU A 694 1.04 -11.52 -18.33
CA LEU A 694 0.83 -10.45 -19.31
C LEU A 694 1.95 -9.40 -19.25
N SER A 695 2.42 -9.05 -18.05
CA SER A 695 3.53 -8.11 -17.86
C SER A 695 4.83 -8.64 -18.46
N TYR A 696 5.17 -9.91 -18.22
CA TYR A 696 6.35 -10.54 -18.84
C TYR A 696 6.21 -10.63 -20.36
N LYS A 697 5.02 -11.01 -20.86
CA LYS A 697 4.72 -11.05 -22.30
C LYS A 697 4.88 -9.67 -22.94
N PHE A 698 4.42 -8.61 -22.26
CA PHE A 698 4.59 -7.22 -22.68
C PHE A 698 6.05 -6.81 -22.77
N ILE A 699 6.81 -6.98 -21.67
CA ILE A 699 8.22 -6.60 -21.61
C ILE A 699 9.03 -7.32 -22.70
N ILE A 700 8.78 -8.61 -22.91
CA ILE A 700 9.55 -9.42 -23.85
C ILE A 700 9.18 -9.11 -25.30
N ARG A 701 7.90 -8.83 -25.58
CA ARG A 701 7.48 -8.33 -26.90
C ARG A 701 8.13 -6.98 -27.21
N LYS A 702 8.22 -6.10 -26.21
CA LYS A 702 8.86 -4.79 -26.35
C LYS A 702 10.37 -4.88 -26.55
N ALA A 703 11.05 -5.75 -25.78
CA ALA A 703 12.47 -6.03 -25.95
C ALA A 703 12.77 -6.57 -27.38
N LYS A 704 11.89 -7.44 -27.90
CA LYS A 704 11.99 -7.94 -29.28
C LYS A 704 11.78 -6.84 -30.31
N GLU A 705 10.79 -5.97 -30.14
CA GLU A 705 10.53 -4.81 -31.00
C GLU A 705 11.72 -3.85 -31.05
N GLN A 706 12.39 -3.63 -29.91
CA GLN A 706 13.57 -2.77 -29.79
C GLN A 706 14.89 -3.46 -30.16
N ASN A 707 14.85 -4.72 -30.63
CA ASN A 707 16.01 -5.52 -31.03
C ASN A 707 17.06 -5.74 -29.92
N PHE A 708 16.63 -5.89 -28.66
CA PHE A 708 17.55 -6.28 -27.59
C PHE A 708 18.02 -7.73 -27.76
N GLU A 709 19.33 -7.95 -27.65
CA GLU A 709 19.92 -9.30 -27.64
C GLU A 709 19.62 -10.04 -26.33
N THR A 710 19.62 -9.29 -25.23
CA THR A 710 19.27 -9.75 -23.89
C THR A 710 18.47 -8.70 -23.16
N ILE A 711 17.58 -9.11 -22.27
CA ILE A 711 16.90 -8.22 -21.32
C ILE A 711 16.94 -8.81 -19.92
N THR A 712 17.33 -7.99 -18.94
CA THR A 712 17.27 -8.31 -17.51
C THR A 712 15.99 -7.73 -16.94
N ILE A 713 15.21 -8.58 -16.27
CA ILE A 713 13.96 -8.19 -15.62
C ILE A 713 14.09 -8.57 -14.15
N CYS A 714 13.89 -7.60 -13.25
CA CYS A 714 13.69 -7.86 -11.83
C CYS A 714 12.29 -7.42 -11.36
N GLU A 715 11.81 -7.94 -10.24
CA GLU A 715 10.60 -7.48 -9.56
C GLU A 715 10.94 -6.38 -8.54
N ASP A 716 9.97 -5.56 -8.15
CA ASP A 716 10.15 -4.45 -7.19
C ASP A 716 10.42 -4.91 -5.73
N ASP A 717 10.31 -6.22 -5.44
CA ASP A 717 10.68 -6.86 -4.17
C ASP A 717 12.05 -7.55 -4.20
N VAL A 718 12.85 -7.32 -5.25
CA VAL A 718 14.24 -7.80 -5.33
C VAL A 718 15.09 -7.23 -4.20
N GLU A 719 15.93 -8.07 -3.61
CA GLU A 719 16.94 -7.67 -2.63
C GLU A 719 18.33 -7.72 -3.26
N PHE A 720 18.96 -6.56 -3.46
CA PHE A 720 20.31 -6.48 -4.02
C PHE A 720 21.37 -6.68 -2.93
N LYS A 721 22.24 -7.67 -3.13
CA LYS A 721 23.38 -7.95 -2.24
C LYS A 721 24.47 -6.88 -2.37
N THR A 722 25.33 -6.76 -1.37
CA THR A 722 26.43 -5.78 -1.34
C THR A 722 27.43 -5.92 -2.51
N ASP A 723 27.57 -7.13 -3.04
CA ASP A 723 28.44 -7.48 -4.15
C ASP A 723 27.71 -7.57 -5.51
N PHE A 724 26.41 -7.23 -5.56
CA PHE A 724 25.55 -7.41 -6.72
C PHE A 724 26.14 -6.84 -8.02
N GLU A 725 26.61 -5.59 -8.02
CA GLU A 725 27.12 -4.94 -9.24
C GLU A 725 28.30 -5.72 -9.83
N SER A 726 29.29 -6.08 -9.00
CA SER A 726 30.47 -6.81 -9.45
C SER A 726 30.10 -8.18 -10.03
N ARG A 727 29.23 -8.91 -9.32
CA ARG A 727 28.77 -10.25 -9.74
C ARG A 727 27.93 -10.18 -11.00
N TYR A 728 26.98 -9.23 -11.07
CA TYR A 728 26.13 -9.01 -12.24
C TYR A 728 26.95 -8.67 -13.48
N GLN A 729 27.99 -7.84 -13.37
CA GLN A 729 28.90 -7.56 -14.49
C GLN A 729 29.69 -8.80 -14.93
N ASN A 730 30.15 -9.63 -13.98
CA ASN A 730 30.81 -10.90 -14.33
C ASN A 730 29.87 -11.87 -15.05
N ILE A 731 28.63 -11.99 -14.58
CA ILE A 731 27.58 -12.80 -15.19
C ILE A 731 27.26 -12.27 -16.59
N LYS A 732 27.02 -10.97 -16.75
CA LYS A 732 26.74 -10.36 -18.05
C LYS A 732 27.86 -10.61 -19.06
N ASN A 733 29.11 -10.36 -18.67
CA ASN A 733 30.28 -10.62 -19.52
C ASN A 733 30.40 -12.10 -19.92
N TYR A 734 30.03 -13.02 -19.02
CA TYR A 734 30.01 -14.45 -19.33
C TYR A 734 28.92 -14.79 -20.36
N LEU A 735 27.69 -14.32 -20.13
CA LEU A 735 26.53 -14.57 -21.00
C LEU A 735 26.72 -13.97 -22.40
N ASP A 736 27.27 -12.76 -22.50
CA ASP A 736 27.56 -12.08 -23.76
C ASP A 736 28.64 -12.82 -24.58
N GLY A 737 29.49 -13.62 -23.93
CA GLY A 737 30.49 -14.46 -24.58
C GLY A 737 30.00 -15.82 -25.07
N LEU A 738 28.74 -16.19 -24.78
CA LEU A 738 28.17 -17.47 -25.18
C LEU A 738 27.64 -17.43 -26.61
N GLU A 739 27.68 -18.57 -27.29
CA GLU A 739 27.09 -18.70 -28.63
C GLU A 739 25.57 -18.48 -28.60
N ASN A 740 25.02 -17.83 -29.62
CA ASN A 740 23.57 -17.65 -29.77
C ASN A 740 22.85 -19.01 -29.72
N ASN A 741 21.70 -19.05 -29.04
CA ASN A 741 20.87 -20.25 -28.80
C ASN A 741 21.52 -21.34 -27.90
N SER A 742 22.70 -21.08 -27.31
CA SER A 742 23.30 -22.00 -26.36
C SER A 742 22.66 -21.94 -24.96
N TRP A 743 21.93 -20.86 -24.67
CA TRP A 743 21.20 -20.64 -23.41
C TRP A 743 19.90 -19.85 -23.68
N ASP A 744 18.89 -20.08 -22.84
CA ASP A 744 17.59 -19.42 -22.93
C ASP A 744 17.48 -18.28 -21.90
N LEU A 745 17.86 -18.55 -20.65
CA LEU A 745 17.82 -17.54 -19.59
C LEU A 745 18.86 -17.82 -18.50
N PHE A 746 19.25 -16.76 -17.80
CA PHE A 746 19.96 -16.83 -16.53
C PHE A 746 18.97 -16.55 -15.38
N SER A 747 19.00 -17.39 -14.34
CA SER A 747 18.17 -17.21 -13.15
C SER A 747 19.01 -16.69 -11.98
N GLY A 748 18.71 -15.48 -11.53
CA GLY A 748 19.37 -14.83 -10.40
C GLY A 748 18.94 -15.36 -9.04
N LEU A 749 17.76 -15.99 -8.96
CA LEU A 749 17.20 -16.63 -7.77
C LEU A 749 16.17 -17.69 -8.18
N ILE A 750 16.26 -18.88 -7.58
CA ILE A 750 15.27 -19.95 -7.72
C ILE A 750 14.55 -20.13 -6.38
N ALA A 751 13.26 -19.80 -6.35
CA ALA A 751 12.47 -19.83 -5.12
C ALA A 751 12.06 -21.26 -4.75
N ASP A 752 11.67 -22.06 -5.75
CA ASP A 752 11.24 -23.46 -5.60
C ASP A 752 12.02 -24.37 -6.57
N PHE A 753 13.03 -25.07 -6.05
CA PHE A 753 13.87 -25.96 -6.85
C PHE A 753 13.19 -27.32 -7.11
N ASN A 754 12.98 -27.63 -8.38
CA ASN A 754 12.40 -28.90 -8.82
C ASN A 754 13.39 -30.07 -8.63
N SER A 755 12.97 -31.11 -7.91
CA SER A 755 13.82 -32.28 -7.63
C SER A 755 14.24 -33.04 -8.90
N ASN A 756 13.44 -32.94 -9.97
CA ASN A 756 13.69 -33.59 -11.25
C ASN A 756 14.63 -32.79 -12.17
N THR A 757 15.10 -31.62 -11.73
CA THR A 757 16.09 -30.83 -12.47
C THR A 757 17.37 -31.64 -12.70
N LYS A 758 17.89 -31.54 -13.92
CA LYS A 758 19.14 -32.12 -14.38
C LYS A 758 20.20 -31.04 -14.48
N VAL A 759 21.42 -31.39 -14.12
CA VAL A 759 22.60 -30.54 -14.32
C VAL A 759 23.31 -31.05 -15.57
N ASP A 760 23.47 -30.17 -16.55
CA ASP A 760 24.07 -30.51 -17.85
C ASP A 760 25.59 -30.27 -17.84
N LYS A 761 26.02 -29.13 -17.32
CA LYS A 761 27.43 -28.77 -17.18
C LYS A 761 27.64 -27.74 -16.07
N ILE A 762 28.88 -27.68 -15.58
CA ILE A 762 29.37 -26.66 -14.65
C ILE A 762 30.56 -26.00 -15.33
N GLN A 763 30.63 -24.68 -15.28
CA GLN A 763 31.67 -23.88 -15.91
C GLN A 763 32.14 -22.80 -14.94
N GLU A 764 33.44 -22.67 -14.75
CA GLU A 764 34.02 -21.54 -14.03
C GLU A 764 34.36 -20.41 -15.00
N TYR A 765 34.10 -19.17 -14.59
CA TYR A 765 34.57 -17.98 -15.28
C TYR A 765 34.83 -16.87 -14.26
N LYS A 766 36.10 -16.46 -14.16
CA LYS A 766 36.61 -15.57 -13.10
C LYS A 766 36.29 -16.12 -11.71
N GLU A 767 35.56 -15.37 -10.89
CA GLU A 767 35.19 -15.71 -9.51
C GLU A 767 33.79 -16.37 -9.43
N GLU A 768 33.11 -16.56 -10.56
CA GLU A 768 31.77 -17.17 -10.62
C GLU A 768 31.83 -18.62 -11.13
N GLU A 769 31.01 -19.46 -10.50
CA GLU A 769 30.71 -20.82 -10.96
C GLU A 769 29.30 -20.82 -11.57
N PHE A 770 29.18 -21.28 -12.81
CA PHE A 770 27.93 -21.33 -13.55
C PHE A 770 27.44 -22.78 -13.65
N ILE A 771 26.19 -23.01 -13.23
CA ILE A 771 25.50 -24.30 -13.30
C ILE A 771 24.46 -24.23 -14.41
N TYR A 772 24.54 -25.16 -15.36
CA TYR A 772 23.56 -25.30 -16.45
C TYR A 772 22.53 -26.34 -16.06
N ILE A 773 21.26 -25.95 -16.06
CA ILE A 773 20.12 -26.76 -15.65
C ILE A 773 18.98 -26.69 -16.67
N ASP A 774 18.07 -27.68 -16.63
CA ASP A 774 16.95 -27.79 -17.57
C ASP A 774 15.63 -27.18 -17.06
N LYS A 775 15.59 -26.72 -15.80
CA LYS A 775 14.38 -26.23 -15.10
C LYS A 775 14.70 -25.17 -14.06
N MET A 776 13.78 -24.21 -13.90
CA MET A 776 13.79 -23.22 -12.83
C MET A 776 12.36 -22.77 -12.52
N THR A 777 12.16 -22.21 -11.33
CA THR A 777 10.90 -21.57 -10.92
C THR A 777 11.25 -20.32 -10.11
N SER A 778 10.91 -19.13 -10.65
CA SER A 778 10.97 -17.80 -10.02
C SER A 778 11.13 -16.72 -11.10
N THR A 779 10.63 -15.52 -10.82
CA THR A 779 10.71 -14.35 -11.71
C THR A 779 11.42 -13.14 -11.08
N VAL A 780 11.89 -13.25 -9.82
CA VAL A 780 12.47 -12.14 -9.03
C VAL A 780 13.59 -11.39 -9.73
N LEU A 781 14.55 -12.08 -10.34
CA LEU A 781 15.53 -11.49 -11.26
C LEU A 781 16.02 -12.54 -12.24
N ASN A 782 15.80 -12.31 -13.53
CA ASN A 782 16.27 -13.17 -14.61
C ASN A 782 16.83 -12.34 -15.77
N VAL A 783 17.82 -12.88 -16.48
CA VAL A 783 18.28 -12.37 -17.79
C VAL A 783 17.74 -13.29 -18.87
N TYR A 784 17.04 -12.76 -19.86
CA TYR A 784 16.46 -13.53 -20.96
C TYR A 784 17.22 -13.26 -22.24
N SER A 785 17.60 -14.32 -22.97
CA SER A 785 18.19 -14.19 -24.30
C SER A 785 17.13 -14.02 -25.38
N ASN A 786 17.46 -13.36 -26.49
CA ASN A 786 16.55 -13.20 -27.63
C ASN A 786 16.05 -14.55 -28.20
N ALA A 787 16.83 -15.63 -28.05
CA ALA A 787 16.47 -16.99 -28.44
C ALA A 787 15.27 -17.53 -27.64
N PHE A 788 15.05 -17.00 -26.44
CA PHE A 788 13.94 -17.38 -25.57
C PHE A 788 12.68 -16.55 -25.78
N PHE A 789 12.78 -15.36 -26.40
CA PHE A 789 11.65 -14.43 -26.52
C PHE A 789 10.43 -15.09 -27.17
N ASP A 790 10.61 -15.79 -28.28
CA ASP A 790 9.50 -16.47 -28.98
C ASP A 790 8.86 -17.59 -28.17
N LYS A 791 9.65 -18.31 -27.35
CA LYS A 791 9.10 -19.33 -26.46
C LYS A 791 8.20 -18.69 -25.40
N LEU A 792 8.64 -17.60 -24.78
CA LEU A 792 7.87 -16.90 -23.76
C LEU A 792 6.63 -16.19 -24.33
N LEU A 793 6.72 -15.62 -25.53
CA LEU A 793 5.57 -15.04 -26.23
C LEU A 793 4.48 -16.06 -26.56
N GLY A 794 4.83 -17.35 -26.64
CA GLY A 794 3.89 -18.46 -26.78
C GLY A 794 3.02 -18.74 -25.54
N TRP A 795 3.27 -18.05 -24.42
CA TRP A 795 2.43 -18.17 -23.22
C TRP A 795 0.98 -17.77 -23.52
N ASN A 796 0.04 -18.64 -23.12
CA ASN A 796 -1.38 -18.49 -23.40
C ASN A 796 -2.10 -17.82 -22.23
N ASP A 797 -2.39 -16.53 -22.37
CA ASP A 797 -3.12 -15.73 -21.39
C ASP A 797 -4.58 -16.15 -21.18
N THR A 798 -5.17 -16.92 -22.10
CA THR A 798 -6.56 -17.42 -22.00
C THR A 798 -6.69 -18.74 -21.22
N ASN A 799 -5.57 -19.40 -20.90
CA ASN A 799 -5.58 -20.62 -20.09
C ASN A 799 -5.52 -20.23 -18.61
N HIS A 800 -6.63 -20.39 -17.88
CA HIS A 800 -6.74 -19.99 -16.48
C HIS A 800 -6.35 -21.10 -15.47
N ASP A 801 -5.66 -22.16 -15.90
CA ASP A 801 -5.14 -23.19 -15.01
C ASP A 801 -3.84 -22.74 -14.32
N ALA A 802 -3.96 -22.27 -13.08
CA ALA A 802 -2.83 -21.80 -12.28
C ALA A 802 -1.82 -22.90 -11.86
N GLU A 803 -2.16 -24.19 -11.95
CA GLU A 803 -1.21 -25.26 -11.62
C GLU A 803 -0.19 -25.48 -12.77
N THR A 804 -0.56 -25.12 -13.99
CA THR A 804 0.22 -25.43 -15.19
C THR A 804 0.63 -24.21 -16.01
N ASN A 805 -0.08 -23.09 -15.87
CA ASN A 805 0.03 -21.95 -16.76
C ASN A 805 0.48 -20.65 -16.09
N THR A 806 0.87 -20.63 -14.82
CA THR A 806 1.59 -19.45 -14.29
C THR A 806 2.89 -19.25 -15.07
N ILE A 807 3.36 -18.01 -15.20
CA ILE A 807 4.48 -17.70 -16.11
C ILE A 807 5.76 -18.48 -15.76
N ASP A 808 6.04 -18.64 -14.47
CA ASP A 808 7.14 -19.44 -13.94
C ASP A 808 7.00 -20.93 -14.26
N ARG A 809 5.79 -21.50 -14.11
CA ARG A 809 5.49 -22.90 -14.47
C ARG A 809 5.51 -23.14 -15.97
N TYR A 810 5.08 -22.16 -16.76
CA TYR A 810 5.20 -22.20 -18.21
C TYR A 810 6.67 -22.23 -18.64
N ILE A 811 7.52 -21.37 -18.06
CA ILE A 811 8.97 -21.39 -18.29
C ILE A 811 9.56 -22.75 -17.89
N GLU A 812 9.22 -23.26 -16.70
CA GLU A 812 9.70 -24.55 -16.20
C GLU A 812 9.39 -25.73 -17.16
N ASN A 813 8.20 -25.71 -17.78
CA ASN A 813 7.72 -26.81 -18.61
C ASN A 813 8.08 -26.69 -20.10
N ASN A 814 8.68 -25.58 -20.54
CA ASN A 814 9.01 -25.34 -21.96
C ASN A 814 10.43 -25.80 -22.38
N GLY A 815 11.08 -26.65 -21.57
CA GLY A 815 12.41 -27.21 -21.89
C GLY A 815 13.49 -26.14 -22.07
N CYS A 816 13.74 -25.38 -21.01
CA CYS A 816 14.65 -24.24 -21.03
C CYS A 816 16.11 -24.64 -20.76
N LYS A 817 17.06 -24.02 -21.45
CA LYS A 817 18.48 -24.05 -21.14
C LYS A 817 18.80 -22.93 -20.14
N VAL A 818 18.73 -23.25 -18.86
CA VAL A 818 18.88 -22.28 -17.77
C VAL A 818 20.32 -22.27 -17.27
N ILE A 819 20.84 -21.08 -17.01
CA ILE A 819 22.11 -20.86 -16.31
C ILE A 819 21.80 -20.25 -14.94
N THR A 820 22.47 -20.68 -13.89
CA THR A 820 22.40 -20.06 -12.57
C THR A 820 23.73 -20.18 -11.84
N THR A 821 23.84 -19.61 -10.65
CA THR A 821 25.01 -19.68 -9.78
C THR A 821 24.68 -20.46 -8.50
N PRO A 822 25.66 -21.17 -7.88
CA PRO A 822 25.45 -21.90 -6.63
C PRO A 822 25.00 -20.99 -5.49
N GLU A 823 25.59 -19.79 -5.44
CA GLU A 823 25.10 -18.69 -4.63
C GLU A 823 24.28 -17.75 -5.52
N TYR A 824 22.99 -17.61 -5.21
CA TYR A 824 22.09 -16.72 -5.96
C TYR A 824 22.59 -15.27 -5.99
N LEU A 825 22.31 -14.59 -7.10
CA LEU A 825 22.76 -13.23 -7.37
C LEU A 825 22.01 -12.20 -6.51
N VAL A 826 20.73 -12.46 -6.24
CA VAL A 826 19.85 -11.58 -5.45
C VAL A 826 19.15 -12.36 -4.35
N GLY A 827 18.61 -11.64 -3.38
CA GLY A 827 17.62 -12.14 -2.42
C GLY A 827 16.20 -11.70 -2.81
N HIS A 828 15.28 -11.84 -1.86
CA HIS A 828 13.88 -11.45 -2.00
C HIS A 828 13.43 -10.79 -0.69
N LYS A 829 12.94 -9.54 -0.76
CA LYS A 829 12.57 -8.75 0.41
C LYS A 829 11.45 -9.41 1.21
N GLU A 830 11.73 -9.72 2.47
CA GLU A 830 10.79 -10.41 3.37
C GLU A 830 9.66 -9.50 3.88
N GLU A 831 9.90 -8.19 4.00
CA GLU A 831 8.98 -7.24 4.65
C GLU A 831 7.81 -6.77 3.75
N MET A 832 7.76 -7.15 2.47
CA MET A 832 6.73 -6.71 1.53
C MET A 832 5.72 -7.81 1.22
N HIS A 833 4.43 -7.56 1.48
CA HIS A 833 3.35 -8.52 1.19
C HIS A 833 3.32 -8.89 -0.30
N SER A 834 3.44 -10.18 -0.63
CA SER A 834 3.27 -10.67 -2.00
C SER A 834 1.87 -10.32 -2.51
N THR A 835 1.81 -9.53 -3.58
CA THR A 835 0.59 -9.11 -4.28
C THR A 835 -0.12 -10.28 -4.98
N LEU A 836 0.59 -11.38 -5.22
CA LEU A 836 0.09 -12.56 -5.91
C LEU A 836 -0.53 -13.62 -4.97
N TRP A 837 -0.06 -13.72 -3.72
CA TRP A 837 -0.34 -14.90 -2.89
C TRP A 837 -0.76 -14.64 -1.44
N GLY A 838 -0.64 -13.42 -0.91
CA GLY A 838 -1.24 -13.05 0.38
C GLY A 838 -0.81 -13.86 1.61
N PHE A 839 0.46 -14.28 1.66
CA PHE A 839 1.04 -14.99 2.80
C PHE A 839 1.92 -14.07 3.68
N ASN A 840 2.20 -14.54 4.90
CA ASN A 840 3.22 -13.96 5.78
C ASN A 840 4.58 -14.58 5.41
N ASN A 841 5.56 -13.76 5.05
CA ASN A 841 6.73 -14.15 4.24
C ASN A 841 7.81 -15.00 4.93
N SER A 842 7.64 -15.43 6.19
CA SER A 842 8.60 -16.34 6.84
C SER A 842 8.72 -17.73 6.18
N THR A 843 7.83 -18.06 5.25
CA THR A 843 7.89 -19.33 4.48
C THR A 843 8.79 -19.22 3.25
N TYR A 844 8.99 -18.02 2.69
CA TYR A 844 9.68 -17.83 1.41
C TYR A 844 11.21 -17.98 1.54
N SER A 845 11.78 -17.46 2.62
CA SER A 845 13.22 -17.55 2.92
C SER A 845 13.65 -18.99 3.19
N GLU A 846 12.82 -19.76 3.88
CA GLU A 846 13.06 -21.19 4.08
C GLU A 846 13.01 -21.95 2.75
N MET A 847 12.08 -21.61 1.86
CA MET A 847 12.02 -22.19 0.51
C MET A 847 13.26 -21.85 -0.33
N ILE A 848 13.68 -20.59 -0.35
CA ILE A 848 14.89 -20.15 -1.08
C ILE A 848 16.14 -20.86 -0.53
N LYS A 849 16.27 -20.96 0.79
CA LYS A 849 17.37 -21.68 1.43
C LYS A 849 17.38 -23.16 1.04
N GLN A 850 16.24 -23.84 1.15
CA GLN A 850 16.09 -25.24 0.73
C GLN A 850 16.38 -25.42 -0.76
N SER A 851 15.99 -24.47 -1.60
CA SER A 851 16.25 -24.47 -3.04
C SER A 851 17.75 -24.36 -3.33
N SER A 852 18.45 -23.46 -2.64
CA SER A 852 19.91 -23.33 -2.73
C SER A 852 20.63 -24.61 -2.27
N GLU A 853 20.20 -25.22 -1.17
CA GLU A 853 20.76 -26.48 -0.67
C GLU A 853 20.58 -27.62 -1.68
N LYS A 854 19.38 -27.76 -2.28
CA LYS A 854 19.09 -28.79 -3.29
C LYS A 854 19.89 -28.59 -4.58
N LEU A 855 20.04 -27.35 -5.03
CA LEU A 855 20.85 -27.01 -6.20
C LEU A 855 22.30 -27.45 -5.97
N ASN A 856 22.87 -27.10 -4.81
CA ASN A 856 24.24 -27.49 -4.45
C ASN A 856 24.40 -29.01 -4.30
N GLN A 857 23.43 -29.71 -3.71
CA GLN A 857 23.45 -31.18 -3.68
C GLN A 857 23.45 -31.80 -5.08
N LYS A 858 22.65 -31.27 -6.02
CA LYS A 858 22.63 -31.74 -7.41
C LYS A 858 23.95 -31.45 -8.13
N LYS A 859 24.55 -30.30 -7.86
CA LYS A 859 25.88 -29.93 -8.35
C LYS A 859 26.93 -30.93 -7.88
N ASP A 860 26.97 -31.22 -6.58
CA ASP A 860 27.94 -32.17 -5.99
C ASP A 860 27.78 -33.58 -6.56
N LEU A 861 26.54 -34.04 -6.72
CA LEU A 861 26.26 -35.34 -7.36
C LEU A 861 26.75 -35.39 -8.82
N PHE A 862 26.62 -34.30 -9.56
CA PHE A 862 27.12 -34.21 -10.94
C PHE A 862 28.65 -34.22 -11.00
N LEU A 863 29.33 -33.53 -10.08
CA LEU A 863 30.79 -33.54 -9.96
C LEU A 863 31.33 -34.91 -9.55
N GLN A 864 30.61 -35.64 -8.68
CA GLN A 864 30.98 -37.00 -8.27
C GLN A 864 30.79 -38.05 -9.38
N ALA A 865 29.90 -37.78 -10.34
CA ALA A 865 29.60 -38.70 -11.45
C ALA A 865 30.55 -38.55 -12.66
N LYS A 866 31.36 -37.48 -12.70
CA LYS A 866 32.44 -37.26 -13.67
C LYS A 866 33.76 -37.76 -13.13
#